data_AF-A3LP76-F1
#
_entry.id   AF-A3LP76-F1
#
_cell.length_a   1.000
_cell.length_b   1.000
_cell.length_c   1.000
_cell.angle_alpha   90.00
_cell.angle_beta   90.00
_cell.angle_gamma   90.00
#
_symmetry.space_group_name_H-M   'P 1'
#
loop_
_entity.id
_entity.type
_entity.pdbx_description
1 polymer ?
#
loop_
_entity_poly.entity_id
_entity_poly.type
_entity_poly.pdbx_seq_one_letter_code
_entity_poly.pdbx_strand_id
1 'polypeptide(L)'
;MSTPTQLYSQLFNPNTVRNVAFYKSLFTAPVHADSLSSVLVTHSEAVFTSDTSSNTVVVLKELLVHGIVLLADAIRYDYDLENPYTASTIHNDLAKLGISSSASSLKQSVSLSNDDGGDDITELNGLTSDSSSAQLLKEFDDGDDITTLNGNVSSSNANGGVNSIVNLLAPDSVFADIEDELRAELISNILKILQIWFKSIHETNDKVKKTVNSLGKSIRVDMMTKIFYLPGSRDSLDESTLSNVLYKLKFFLDTSIEEIQVSESGLFTYLPAIKESVYLLGDIVETLFLSIVLHKETSNDYVVIKSLVYTFCKVDFSSTFDTLLSVTNLENQVDKYEPPKVRLSAETLLKIYTIVGVLSNIPASLLPSTNVSLSSDITNLSHDTPNPYEHLIHTLKVFDSQKYSVEFCQRLVPLLAMQFNYCYNFRPDLLEEKVQSTSLFGWFTGSNSNDLYSSFDTIHNVTSLLSNSKLSLIGEEKDPYLIDLQNIYEKKTKENQIAVDLDILDIPEFLPIALLIYTYSTNSSFLLFFCKQNNSNVHKIEAINPQEDTEVELFEIWLCLLSYVFQYQYRSVNLQYGVRLSLQVLLKLTSRNALIKTEDSGTVSLLENVKQYQINEYKWKLSHQKLPFIPNNNGKLGFKSSLFYILDVAQNLIRFNLNKKLNVVNFKMALNLIYQVLTELHADMDIDIGKYPWYEFDSTIFSLLKFIKKQHLISSKYYLSLNQTELVSSMVEEILLIVNFLLERRFNEVIQVSDELNGARTAGAHAFMSISFDLIYNILLHYEIVNDLMVEHNFRKSKNFRNLDRCLTFFENEFHLTEESKVSDRYAKLDLFDHDFDSPVLIEKINSYT
;
A
#
# COMPACT_ATOMS: atom_id res chain seq x y z
N MET A 1 -18.59 25.82 -32.64
CA MET A 1 -17.97 24.56 -32.16
C MET A 1 -18.88 23.92 -31.13
N SER A 2 -18.85 22.60 -30.98
CA SER A 2 -19.56 21.88 -29.90
C SER A 2 -18.85 22.11 -28.57
N THR A 3 -19.59 22.18 -27.45
CA THR A 3 -18.93 22.13 -26.12
C THR A 3 -18.41 20.72 -25.83
N PRO A 4 -17.40 20.52 -24.96
CA PRO A 4 -16.91 19.17 -24.66
C PRO A 4 -18.00 18.25 -24.10
N THR A 5 -18.92 18.80 -23.29
CA THR A 5 -20.12 18.11 -22.79
C THR A 5 -21.11 17.70 -23.89
N GLN A 6 -21.18 18.40 -25.03
CA GLN A 6 -21.95 18.00 -26.20
C GLN A 6 -21.26 16.86 -26.97
N LEU A 7 -19.92 16.83 -27.02
CA LEU A 7 -19.18 15.70 -27.61
C LEU A 7 -19.37 14.41 -26.80
N TYR A 8 -19.42 14.50 -25.46
CA TYR A 8 -19.64 13.34 -24.61
C TYR A 8 -21.04 12.73 -24.78
N SER A 9 -22.09 13.56 -24.88
CA SER A 9 -23.46 13.06 -25.12
C SER A 9 -23.66 12.48 -26.53
N GLN A 10 -22.81 12.86 -27.48
CA GLN A 10 -22.77 12.30 -28.83
C GLN A 10 -22.02 10.95 -28.90
N LEU A 11 -21.15 10.63 -27.94
CA LEU A 11 -20.26 9.45 -27.96
C LEU A 11 -21.02 8.11 -28.13
N PHE A 12 -22.12 7.95 -27.41
CA PHE A 12 -22.94 6.73 -27.44
C PHE A 12 -24.24 6.88 -28.27
N ASN A 13 -24.46 8.02 -28.92
CA ASN A 13 -25.64 8.25 -29.74
C ASN A 13 -25.54 7.44 -31.05
N PRO A 14 -26.46 6.50 -31.33
CA PRO A 14 -26.40 5.67 -32.55
C PRO A 14 -26.63 6.47 -33.84
N ASN A 15 -27.16 7.69 -33.75
CA ASN A 15 -27.39 8.58 -34.90
C ASN A 15 -26.19 9.47 -35.23
N THR A 16 -25.09 9.43 -34.47
CA THR A 16 -23.90 10.26 -34.70
C THR A 16 -22.83 9.49 -35.45
N VAL A 17 -22.33 10.04 -36.56
CA VAL A 17 -21.23 9.47 -37.34
C VAL A 17 -19.90 9.73 -36.62
N ARG A 18 -19.38 8.71 -35.93
CA ARG A 18 -18.08 8.74 -35.23
C ARG A 18 -16.92 8.51 -36.19
N ASN A 19 -16.56 9.53 -36.96
CA ASN A 19 -15.39 9.48 -37.84
C ASN A 19 -14.10 9.95 -37.12
N VAL A 20 -12.95 9.85 -37.80
CA VAL A 20 -11.65 10.26 -37.26
C VAL A 20 -11.63 11.72 -36.79
N ALA A 21 -12.37 12.62 -37.47
CA ALA A 21 -12.46 14.03 -37.09
C ALA A 21 -13.25 14.26 -35.79
N PHE A 22 -14.27 13.43 -35.50
CA PHE A 22 -14.99 13.43 -34.23
C PHE A 22 -14.04 13.06 -33.07
N TYR A 23 -13.29 11.95 -33.20
CA TYR A 23 -12.32 11.56 -32.19
C TYR A 23 -11.19 12.58 -32.02
N LYS A 24 -10.63 13.13 -33.12
CA LYS A 24 -9.65 14.23 -33.02
C LYS A 24 -10.21 15.39 -32.18
N SER A 25 -11.43 15.84 -32.48
CA SER A 25 -12.08 16.94 -31.74
C SER A 25 -12.33 16.63 -30.26
N LEU A 26 -12.65 15.37 -29.93
CA LEU A 26 -12.83 14.90 -28.56
C LEU A 26 -11.53 14.96 -27.74
N PHE A 27 -10.42 14.55 -28.35
CA PHE A 27 -9.11 14.48 -27.70
C PHE A 27 -8.34 15.81 -27.66
N THR A 28 -8.64 16.75 -28.56
CA THR A 28 -8.06 18.11 -28.55
C THR A 28 -8.81 19.10 -27.66
N ALA A 29 -9.98 18.73 -27.13
CA ALA A 29 -10.81 19.62 -26.31
C ALA A 29 -10.44 19.53 -24.81
N PRO A 30 -10.62 20.61 -24.02
CA PRO A 30 -10.43 20.58 -22.57
C PRO A 30 -11.30 19.49 -21.89
N VAL A 31 -10.67 18.71 -21.00
CA VAL A 31 -11.28 17.51 -20.41
C VAL A 31 -12.09 17.85 -19.15
N HIS A 32 -13.41 17.69 -19.20
CA HIS A 32 -14.27 17.74 -18.01
C HIS A 32 -14.43 16.34 -17.41
N ALA A 33 -13.52 15.96 -16.52
CA ALA A 33 -13.37 14.58 -16.03
C ALA A 33 -14.66 13.95 -15.49
N ASP A 34 -15.36 14.63 -14.57
CA ASP A 34 -16.58 14.10 -13.94
C ASP A 34 -17.71 13.86 -14.96
N SER A 35 -17.82 14.74 -15.96
CA SER A 35 -18.82 14.64 -17.02
C SER A 35 -18.53 13.46 -17.95
N LEU A 36 -17.25 13.26 -18.31
CA LEU A 36 -16.85 12.12 -19.14
C LEU A 36 -16.99 10.80 -18.37
N SER A 37 -16.54 10.73 -17.10
CA SER A 37 -16.68 9.53 -16.27
C SER A 37 -18.14 9.14 -16.09
N SER A 38 -19.02 10.08 -15.73
CA SER A 38 -20.46 9.83 -15.58
C SER A 38 -21.09 9.24 -16.85
N VAL A 39 -20.72 9.75 -18.03
CA VAL A 39 -21.20 9.23 -19.32
C VAL A 39 -20.66 7.82 -19.60
N LEU A 40 -19.36 7.57 -19.44
CA LEU A 40 -18.76 6.25 -19.67
C LEU A 40 -19.29 5.19 -18.71
N VAL A 41 -19.40 5.51 -17.42
CA VAL A 41 -19.86 4.60 -16.36
C VAL A 41 -21.33 4.23 -16.55
N THR A 42 -22.20 5.19 -16.83
CA THR A 42 -23.64 4.93 -17.07
C THR A 42 -23.86 3.99 -18.26
N HIS A 43 -23.13 4.19 -19.37
CA HIS A 43 -23.27 3.32 -20.53
C HIS A 43 -22.60 1.95 -20.32
N SER A 44 -21.49 1.88 -19.56
CA SER A 44 -20.83 0.62 -19.20
C SER A 44 -21.69 -0.24 -18.26
N GLU A 45 -22.44 0.38 -17.33
CA GLU A 45 -23.46 -0.31 -16.53
C GLU A 45 -24.59 -0.89 -17.40
N ALA A 46 -24.98 -0.20 -18.48
CA ALA A 46 -26.01 -0.67 -19.42
C ALA A 46 -25.62 -1.95 -20.17
N VAL A 47 -24.31 -2.19 -20.41
CA VAL A 47 -23.79 -3.42 -21.07
C VAL A 47 -24.23 -4.71 -20.37
N PHE A 48 -24.53 -4.64 -19.07
CA PHE A 48 -24.91 -5.79 -18.26
C PHE A 48 -26.42 -5.92 -18.03
N THR A 49 -27.22 -4.98 -18.55
CA THR A 49 -28.66 -4.89 -18.29
C THR A 49 -29.51 -4.77 -19.56
N SER A 50 -28.92 -4.50 -20.73
CA SER A 50 -29.66 -4.30 -21.99
C SER A 50 -29.02 -4.97 -23.22
N ASP A 51 -29.85 -5.29 -24.22
CA ASP A 51 -29.42 -5.85 -25.51
C ASP A 51 -28.59 -4.88 -26.38
N THR A 52 -28.53 -3.59 -26.01
CA THR A 52 -27.66 -2.58 -26.65
C THR A 52 -26.17 -2.73 -26.31
N SER A 53 -25.80 -3.76 -25.54
CA SER A 53 -24.44 -4.07 -25.07
C SER A 53 -23.34 -4.06 -26.14
N SER A 54 -23.62 -4.47 -27.38
CA SER A 54 -22.63 -4.56 -28.45
C SER A 54 -22.08 -3.20 -28.91
N ASN A 55 -22.96 -2.22 -29.14
CA ASN A 55 -22.56 -0.88 -29.61
C ASN A 55 -21.71 -0.14 -28.56
N THR A 56 -22.06 -0.26 -27.27
CA THR A 56 -21.26 0.35 -26.19
C THR A 56 -19.85 -0.22 -26.12
N VAL A 57 -19.70 -1.55 -26.23
CA VAL A 57 -18.37 -2.19 -26.26
C VAL A 57 -17.57 -1.76 -27.48
N VAL A 58 -18.21 -1.59 -28.65
CA VAL A 58 -17.55 -1.04 -29.85
C VAL A 58 -17.07 0.40 -29.61
N VAL A 59 -17.91 1.30 -29.09
CA VAL A 59 -17.52 2.69 -28.78
C VAL A 59 -16.32 2.76 -27.83
N LEU A 60 -16.29 1.91 -26.80
CA LEU A 60 -15.18 1.87 -25.85
C LEU A 60 -13.88 1.37 -26.49
N LYS A 61 -13.96 0.40 -27.42
CA LYS A 61 -12.81 -0.06 -28.22
C LYS A 61 -12.33 1.03 -29.18
N GLU A 62 -13.24 1.68 -29.92
CA GLU A 62 -12.94 2.78 -30.84
C GLU A 62 -12.23 3.94 -30.11
N LEU A 63 -12.73 4.33 -28.93
CA LEU A 63 -12.17 5.41 -28.11
C LEU A 63 -10.74 5.11 -27.65
N LEU A 64 -10.46 3.87 -27.20
CA LEU A 64 -9.10 3.47 -26.81
C LEU A 64 -8.15 3.45 -28.02
N VAL A 65 -8.55 2.84 -29.14
CA VAL A 65 -7.71 2.73 -30.35
C VAL A 65 -7.39 4.11 -30.93
N HIS A 66 -8.38 5.00 -31.04
CA HIS A 66 -8.13 6.37 -31.52
C HIS A 66 -7.24 7.17 -30.55
N GLY A 67 -7.39 6.99 -29.23
CA GLY A 67 -6.50 7.59 -28.24
C GLY A 67 -5.04 7.12 -28.40
N ILE A 68 -4.80 5.83 -28.65
CA ILE A 68 -3.47 5.25 -28.89
C ILE A 68 -2.79 5.78 -30.16
N VAL A 69 -3.59 6.06 -31.21
CA VAL A 69 -3.08 6.64 -32.46
C VAL A 69 -2.74 8.11 -32.28
N LEU A 70 -3.63 8.89 -31.68
CA LEU A 70 -3.41 10.32 -31.42
C LEU A 70 -2.28 10.56 -30.42
N LEU A 71 -2.14 9.71 -29.39
CA LEU A 71 -1.01 9.76 -28.46
C LEU A 71 0.32 9.59 -29.20
N ALA A 72 0.41 8.60 -30.09
CA ALA A 72 1.64 8.30 -30.83
C ALA A 72 2.12 9.47 -31.71
N ASP A 73 1.17 10.12 -32.40
CA ASP A 73 1.46 11.30 -33.22
C ASP A 73 1.83 12.51 -32.34
N ALA A 74 1.13 12.72 -31.22
CA ALA A 74 1.41 13.81 -30.29
C ALA A 74 2.78 13.70 -29.60
N ILE A 75 3.21 12.48 -29.22
CA ILE A 75 4.55 12.21 -28.64
C ILE A 75 5.65 12.03 -29.68
N ARG A 76 5.35 12.14 -30.99
CA ARG A 76 6.30 11.89 -32.10
C ARG A 76 6.96 10.50 -32.01
N TYR A 77 6.18 9.46 -31.71
CA TYR A 77 6.68 8.07 -31.59
C TYR A 77 7.25 7.56 -32.92
N ASP A 78 8.54 7.22 -32.93
CA ASP A 78 9.22 6.68 -34.11
C ASP A 78 9.00 5.16 -34.22
N TYR A 79 8.26 4.75 -35.26
CA TYR A 79 7.95 3.36 -35.54
C TYR A 79 9.12 2.56 -36.13
N ASP A 80 10.19 3.21 -36.59
CA ASP A 80 11.34 2.55 -37.21
C ASP A 80 12.44 2.15 -36.19
N LEU A 81 12.44 2.75 -35.00
CA LEU A 81 13.41 2.45 -33.93
C LEU A 81 12.99 1.27 -33.03
N GLU A 82 11.70 1.08 -32.78
CA GLU A 82 11.18 0.04 -31.88
C GLU A 82 10.31 -1.02 -32.59
N ASN A 83 11.00 -2.00 -33.17
CA ASN A 83 10.50 -3.36 -33.46
C ASN A 83 9.50 -3.47 -34.65
N PRO A 84 9.93 -3.99 -35.84
CA PRO A 84 9.17 -3.93 -37.10
C PRO A 84 7.84 -4.73 -37.14
N TYR A 85 7.45 -5.37 -36.05
CA TYR A 85 6.18 -6.08 -35.93
C TYR A 85 5.00 -5.14 -35.58
N THR A 86 5.23 -4.03 -34.88
CA THR A 86 4.17 -3.15 -34.33
C THR A 86 3.41 -2.37 -35.40
N ALA A 87 4.12 -1.78 -36.37
CA ALA A 87 3.52 -1.04 -37.49
C ALA A 87 2.57 -1.91 -38.33
N SER A 88 2.92 -3.18 -38.53
CA SER A 88 2.08 -4.14 -39.25
C SER A 88 0.78 -4.47 -38.50
N THR A 89 0.78 -4.40 -37.17
CA THR A 89 -0.38 -4.70 -36.33
C THR A 89 -1.39 -3.56 -36.36
N ILE A 90 -0.95 -2.31 -36.30
CA ILE A 90 -1.80 -1.11 -36.40
C ILE A 90 -2.60 -1.12 -37.72
N HIS A 91 -1.94 -1.38 -38.84
CA HIS A 91 -2.60 -1.47 -40.14
C HIS A 91 -3.64 -2.61 -40.21
N ASN A 92 -3.32 -3.75 -39.60
CA ASN A 92 -4.21 -4.90 -39.56
C ASN A 92 -5.42 -4.67 -38.62
N ASP A 93 -5.26 -3.97 -37.50
CA ASP A 93 -6.35 -3.81 -36.52
C ASP A 93 -7.34 -2.72 -36.93
N LEU A 94 -6.88 -1.61 -37.51
CA LEU A 94 -7.76 -0.63 -38.16
C LEU A 94 -8.53 -1.23 -39.35
N ALA A 95 -7.91 -2.14 -40.11
CA ALA A 95 -8.57 -2.85 -41.21
C ALA A 95 -9.57 -3.91 -40.73
N LYS A 96 -9.27 -4.67 -39.66
CA LYS A 96 -10.19 -5.65 -39.05
C LYS A 96 -11.42 -5.00 -38.40
N LEU A 97 -11.26 -3.81 -37.80
CA LEU A 97 -12.37 -3.05 -37.20
C LEU A 97 -13.33 -2.43 -38.24
N GLY A 98 -13.09 -2.64 -39.55
CA GLY A 98 -13.99 -2.18 -40.61
C GLY A 98 -13.95 -0.67 -40.87
N ILE A 99 -12.93 0.04 -40.38
CA ILE A 99 -12.80 1.51 -40.47
C ILE A 99 -12.23 1.95 -41.85
N SER A 100 -12.47 1.14 -42.90
CA SER A 100 -12.25 1.56 -44.28
C SER A 100 -13.48 2.33 -44.78
N SER A 101 -13.26 3.56 -45.25
CA SER A 101 -14.32 4.48 -45.66
C SER A 101 -15.31 3.84 -46.64
N SER A 102 -16.58 3.75 -46.24
CA SER A 102 -17.66 3.12 -46.97
C SER A 102 -18.14 3.95 -48.17
N ALA A 103 -17.32 4.02 -49.22
CA ALA A 103 -17.76 4.36 -50.57
C ALA A 103 -18.44 3.12 -51.19
N SER A 104 -19.76 3.04 -51.08
CA SER A 104 -20.54 1.92 -51.61
C SER A 104 -20.49 1.86 -53.14
N SER A 105 -20.13 0.70 -53.69
CA SER A 105 -20.59 0.30 -55.02
C SER A 105 -20.86 -1.20 -55.04
N LEU A 106 -22.11 -1.55 -55.37
CA LEU A 106 -22.49 -2.95 -55.55
C LEU A 106 -21.72 -3.53 -56.74
N LYS A 107 -21.03 -4.66 -56.52
CA LYS A 107 -20.71 -5.61 -57.59
C LYS A 107 -21.31 -6.97 -57.26
N GLN A 108 -22.55 -7.10 -57.70
CA GLN A 108 -23.27 -8.36 -57.75
C GLN A 108 -22.48 -9.33 -58.64
N SER A 109 -22.15 -10.51 -58.10
CA SER A 109 -21.42 -11.54 -58.82
C SER A 109 -22.28 -12.16 -59.91
N VAL A 110 -21.85 -12.07 -61.18
CA VAL A 110 -22.43 -12.83 -62.29
C VAL A 110 -21.44 -13.89 -62.74
N SER A 111 -21.76 -15.15 -62.45
CA SER A 111 -21.18 -16.33 -63.10
C SER A 111 -21.90 -16.59 -64.42
N LEU A 112 -21.14 -16.81 -65.49
CA LEU A 112 -21.66 -17.12 -66.83
C LEU A 112 -22.33 -18.50 -66.90
N SER A 113 -23.56 -18.59 -67.43
CA SER A 113 -23.89 -19.48 -68.55
C SER A 113 -25.37 -19.37 -69.00
N ASN A 114 -25.55 -19.23 -70.32
CA ASN A 114 -26.67 -19.70 -71.15
C ASN A 114 -28.11 -19.18 -70.92
N ASP A 115 -28.60 -18.47 -71.94
CA ASP A 115 -29.70 -18.88 -72.86
C ASP A 115 -30.85 -17.88 -73.07
N ASP A 116 -31.31 -17.85 -74.33
CA ASP A 116 -32.49 -17.27 -74.97
C ASP A 116 -33.16 -15.95 -74.52
N GLY A 117 -33.17 -14.98 -75.45
CA GLY A 117 -34.42 -14.37 -75.96
C GLY A 117 -35.09 -13.18 -75.25
N GLY A 118 -35.35 -12.11 -76.02
CA GLY A 118 -36.54 -11.25 -75.82
C GLY A 118 -36.31 -9.77 -75.43
N ASP A 119 -36.33 -8.91 -76.46
CA ASP A 119 -37.07 -7.64 -76.60
C ASP A 119 -37.14 -6.55 -75.48
N ASP A 120 -36.88 -5.33 -75.96
CA ASP A 120 -37.58 -4.05 -75.71
C ASP A 120 -37.43 -3.21 -74.41
N ILE A 121 -36.94 -1.96 -74.64
CA ILE A 121 -37.49 -0.61 -74.32
C ILE A 121 -38.54 -0.49 -73.18
N THR A 122 -38.58 0.53 -72.29
CA THR A 122 -38.59 2.01 -72.50
C THR A 122 -38.59 2.74 -71.14
N GLU A 123 -38.06 3.99 -71.08
CA GLU A 123 -38.61 5.18 -70.35
C GLU A 123 -38.90 5.13 -68.81
N LEU A 124 -39.14 6.21 -68.01
CA LEU A 124 -38.95 7.68 -68.13
C LEU A 124 -38.71 8.31 -66.72
N ASN A 125 -38.36 9.60 -66.73
CA ASN A 125 -38.22 10.59 -65.63
C ASN A 125 -39.30 10.64 -64.51
N GLY A 126 -38.92 11.26 -63.38
CA GLY A 126 -39.85 11.96 -62.46
C GLY A 126 -39.16 12.81 -61.36
N LEU A 127 -39.25 14.15 -61.44
CA LEU A 127 -38.98 15.09 -60.32
C LEU A 127 -40.20 15.14 -59.36
N THR A 128 -40.14 15.55 -58.08
CA THR A 128 -40.24 16.93 -57.47
C THR A 128 -40.48 16.76 -55.94
N SER A 129 -40.33 17.71 -54.99
CA SER A 129 -39.79 19.10 -54.86
C SER A 129 -39.80 19.53 -53.37
N ASP A 130 -39.12 20.64 -53.03
CA ASP A 130 -39.37 21.71 -52.00
C ASP A 130 -40.36 21.49 -50.82
N SER A 131 -40.16 22.04 -49.61
CA SER A 131 -39.99 23.49 -49.34
C SER A 131 -39.67 23.84 -47.86
N SER A 132 -39.42 25.13 -47.60
CA SER A 132 -38.79 25.78 -46.43
C SER A 132 -39.74 26.33 -45.33
N SER A 133 -39.20 26.70 -44.15
CA SER A 133 -39.49 28.01 -43.49
C SER A 133 -38.47 28.37 -42.38
N ALA A 134 -38.32 29.66 -42.06
CA ALA A 134 -37.27 30.22 -41.17
C ALA A 134 -37.70 31.54 -40.47
N GLN A 135 -37.03 31.92 -39.36
CA GLN A 135 -36.93 33.26 -38.73
C GLN A 135 -35.82 33.17 -37.63
N LEU A 136 -34.78 34.00 -37.44
CA LEU A 136 -34.53 35.47 -37.50
C LEU A 136 -35.31 36.24 -36.41
N LEU A 137 -34.78 37.09 -35.49
CA LEU A 137 -33.45 37.73 -35.18
C LEU A 137 -33.36 37.97 -33.62
N LYS A 138 -32.40 38.64 -32.95
CA LYS A 138 -31.27 39.54 -33.33
C LYS A 138 -30.11 39.55 -32.29
N GLU A 139 -29.06 40.28 -32.65
CA GLU A 139 -27.78 40.67 -32.00
C GLU A 139 -27.78 41.23 -30.55
N PHE A 140 -26.67 40.98 -29.84
CA PHE A 140 -25.77 42.03 -29.33
C PHE A 140 -24.31 41.58 -29.51
N ASP A 141 -23.41 42.56 -29.60
CA ASP A 141 -22.00 42.47 -30.06
C ASP A 141 -20.98 42.57 -28.91
N ASP A 142 -19.69 42.52 -29.26
CA ASP A 142 -18.45 42.80 -28.49
C ASP A 142 -17.65 41.58 -27.96
N GLY A 143 -16.47 41.35 -28.58
CA GLY A 143 -15.23 41.08 -27.83
C GLY A 143 -14.44 39.81 -28.19
N ASP A 144 -13.50 39.94 -29.15
CA ASP A 144 -12.38 39.02 -29.44
C ASP A 144 -11.67 38.52 -28.15
N ASP A 145 -11.22 37.28 -28.01
CA ASP A 145 -10.06 36.72 -28.72
C ASP A 145 -10.09 35.17 -28.70
N ILE A 146 -10.12 34.52 -29.87
CA ILE A 146 -9.81 33.08 -30.01
C ILE A 146 -8.96 32.86 -31.26
N THR A 147 -7.67 32.65 -31.06
CA THR A 147 -6.72 32.25 -32.10
C THR A 147 -7.06 30.85 -32.62
N THR A 148 -7.72 30.79 -33.79
CA THR A 148 -7.97 29.55 -34.53
C THR A 148 -7.11 29.48 -35.80
N LEU A 149 -6.38 28.38 -35.96
CA LEU A 149 -5.59 28.08 -37.16
C LEU A 149 -6.53 27.77 -38.34
N ASN A 150 -6.68 28.73 -39.26
CA ASN A 150 -7.33 28.54 -40.56
C ASN A 150 -6.28 28.49 -41.68
N GLY A 151 -6.07 27.31 -42.27
CA GLY A 151 -5.28 27.13 -43.50
C GLY A 151 -6.12 27.36 -44.75
N ASN A 152 -5.58 28.12 -45.71
CA ASN A 152 -6.29 28.52 -46.93
C ASN A 152 -6.63 27.36 -47.88
N VAL A 153 -7.85 27.38 -48.42
CA VAL A 153 -8.24 26.57 -49.59
C VAL A 153 -7.69 27.22 -50.86
N SER A 154 -7.05 26.45 -51.73
CA SER A 154 -6.74 26.87 -53.10
C SER A 154 -6.89 25.69 -54.05
N SER A 155 -7.70 25.89 -55.09
CA SER A 155 -8.10 24.87 -56.05
C SER A 155 -7.22 24.87 -57.30
N SER A 156 -6.86 23.69 -57.80
CA SER A 156 -6.47 23.51 -59.20
C SER A 156 -6.81 22.10 -59.68
N ASN A 157 -7.40 22.00 -60.87
CA ASN A 157 -7.78 20.73 -61.51
C ASN A 157 -6.63 20.20 -62.38
N ALA A 158 -6.31 18.91 -62.27
CA ALA A 158 -5.67 18.15 -63.34
C ALA A 158 -6.00 16.65 -63.24
N ASN A 159 -6.41 16.04 -64.36
CA ASN A 159 -6.76 14.62 -64.44
C ASN A 159 -5.54 13.71 -64.63
N GLY A 160 -5.60 12.51 -64.04
CA GLY A 160 -5.03 11.30 -64.63
C GLY A 160 -3.67 10.83 -64.09
N GLY A 161 -3.68 9.76 -63.31
CA GLY A 161 -2.46 9.12 -62.81
C GLY A 161 -2.73 7.91 -61.91
N VAL A 162 -3.21 6.81 -62.48
CA VAL A 162 -3.40 5.55 -61.73
C VAL A 162 -2.03 4.96 -61.39
N ASN A 163 -1.53 5.25 -60.18
CA ASN A 163 -0.53 4.48 -59.39
C ASN A 163 -0.15 5.25 -58.08
N SER A 164 -1.13 5.54 -57.22
CA SER A 164 -0.90 6.27 -55.95
C SER A 164 -1.79 5.77 -54.80
N ILE A 165 -1.78 4.46 -54.55
CA ILE A 165 -2.53 3.83 -53.42
C ILE A 165 -1.58 3.42 -52.28
N VAL A 166 -0.25 3.52 -52.46
CA VAL A 166 0.76 3.07 -51.49
C VAL A 166 1.25 4.21 -50.56
N ASN A 167 1.03 5.48 -50.90
CA ASN A 167 1.62 6.64 -50.19
C ASN A 167 0.62 7.52 -49.40
N LEU A 168 -0.59 7.03 -49.09
CA LEU A 168 -1.64 7.82 -48.42
C LEU A 168 -1.94 7.40 -46.96
N LEU A 169 -1.09 6.54 -46.39
CA LEU A 169 -1.27 6.00 -45.02
C LEU A 169 0.01 5.98 -44.16
N ALA A 170 1.12 6.54 -44.64
CA ALA A 170 2.00 7.25 -43.71
C ALA A 170 1.25 8.55 -43.34
N PRO A 171 0.98 8.83 -42.06
CA PRO A 171 0.37 10.10 -41.71
C PRO A 171 1.39 11.20 -41.99
N ASP A 172 1.00 12.20 -42.80
CA ASP A 172 1.50 13.56 -42.56
C ASP A 172 1.14 13.85 -41.10
N SER A 173 2.15 13.99 -40.23
CA SER A 173 1.93 13.98 -38.78
C SER A 173 0.98 15.11 -38.39
N VAL A 174 -0.16 14.73 -37.82
CA VAL A 174 -1.34 15.59 -37.70
C VAL A 174 -1.08 16.74 -36.71
N PHE A 175 -0.03 16.60 -35.91
CA PHE A 175 0.48 17.53 -34.92
C PHE A 175 1.95 17.95 -35.16
N ALA A 176 2.46 17.85 -36.39
CA ALA A 176 3.83 18.24 -36.76
C ALA A 176 4.22 19.65 -36.28
N ASP A 177 3.41 20.63 -36.69
CA ASP A 177 3.68 22.07 -36.60
C ASP A 177 3.15 22.71 -35.30
N ILE A 178 2.75 21.91 -34.32
CA ILE A 178 2.27 22.42 -33.02
C ILE A 178 3.45 22.85 -32.14
N GLU A 179 3.31 23.97 -31.43
CA GLU A 179 4.26 24.47 -30.44
C GLU A 179 4.35 23.53 -29.23
N ASP A 180 5.52 23.43 -28.57
CA ASP A 180 5.74 22.40 -27.55
C ASP A 180 4.84 22.54 -26.30
N GLU A 181 4.42 23.76 -25.94
CA GLU A 181 3.45 24.01 -24.86
C GLU A 181 2.06 23.41 -25.20
N LEU A 182 1.55 23.71 -26.40
CA LEU A 182 0.29 23.16 -26.91
C LEU A 182 0.36 21.64 -27.12
N ARG A 183 1.54 21.11 -27.50
CA ARG A 183 1.81 19.67 -27.58
C ARG A 183 1.75 19.02 -26.19
N ALA A 184 2.35 19.63 -25.17
CA ALA A 184 2.28 19.11 -23.80
C ALA A 184 0.86 19.11 -23.23
N GLU A 185 0.05 20.15 -23.53
CA GLU A 185 -1.37 20.17 -23.17
C GLU A 185 -2.16 19.07 -23.91
N LEU A 186 -1.95 18.91 -25.21
CA LEU A 186 -2.57 17.87 -26.02
C LEU A 186 -2.27 16.46 -25.49
N ILE A 187 -1.00 16.16 -25.21
CA ILE A 187 -0.59 14.87 -24.61
C ILE A 187 -1.31 14.69 -23.27
N SER A 188 -1.32 15.72 -22.41
CA SER A 188 -2.00 15.67 -21.10
C SER A 188 -3.51 15.42 -21.23
N ASN A 189 -4.18 16.01 -22.21
CA ASN A 189 -5.62 15.80 -22.47
C ASN A 189 -5.90 14.37 -22.99
N ILE A 190 -5.04 13.85 -23.86
CA ILE A 190 -5.14 12.45 -24.34
C ILE A 190 -4.96 11.46 -23.17
N LEU A 191 -3.93 11.66 -22.36
CA LEU A 191 -3.65 10.82 -21.18
C LEU A 191 -4.82 10.84 -20.18
N LYS A 192 -5.40 12.02 -19.90
CA LYS A 192 -6.58 12.16 -19.03
C LYS A 192 -7.80 11.42 -19.56
N ILE A 193 -8.09 11.49 -20.86
CA ILE A 193 -9.22 10.75 -21.45
C ILE A 193 -9.01 9.24 -21.35
N LEU A 194 -7.79 8.75 -21.62
CA LEU A 194 -7.43 7.34 -21.42
C LEU A 194 -7.51 6.91 -19.95
N GLN A 195 -7.11 7.79 -19.03
CA GLN A 195 -7.19 7.55 -17.59
C GLN A 195 -8.66 7.42 -17.13
N ILE A 196 -9.52 8.34 -17.57
CA ILE A 196 -10.97 8.31 -17.27
C ILE A 196 -11.61 7.05 -17.89
N TRP A 197 -11.13 6.58 -19.04
CA TRP A 197 -11.57 5.31 -19.63
C TRP A 197 -11.29 4.12 -18.71
N PHE A 198 -10.05 3.94 -18.22
CA PHE A 198 -9.72 2.86 -17.28
C PHE A 198 -10.46 3.01 -15.93
N LYS A 199 -10.52 4.22 -15.38
CA LYS A 199 -11.30 4.50 -14.16
C LYS A 199 -12.78 4.16 -14.30
N SER A 200 -13.40 4.46 -15.44
CA SER A 200 -14.81 4.13 -15.67
C SER A 200 -15.07 2.62 -15.62
N ILE A 201 -14.14 1.80 -16.13
CA ILE A 201 -14.19 0.34 -16.04
C ILE A 201 -14.07 -0.13 -14.59
N HIS A 202 -13.13 0.42 -13.82
CA HIS A 202 -12.98 0.13 -12.39
C HIS A 202 -14.26 0.47 -11.61
N GLU A 203 -14.79 1.69 -11.77
CA GLU A 203 -16.01 2.16 -11.11
C GLU A 203 -17.23 1.29 -11.44
N THR A 204 -17.43 0.95 -12.72
CA THR A 204 -18.50 0.05 -13.15
C THR A 204 -18.34 -1.33 -12.53
N ASN A 205 -17.14 -1.92 -12.57
CA ASN A 205 -16.87 -3.23 -11.97
C ASN A 205 -17.17 -3.26 -10.45
N ASP A 206 -16.73 -2.25 -9.70
CA ASP A 206 -16.90 -2.23 -8.24
C ASP A 206 -18.32 -1.84 -7.79
N LYS A 207 -19.09 -1.15 -8.63
CA LYS A 207 -20.55 -1.01 -8.48
C LYS A 207 -21.29 -2.32 -8.75
N VAL A 208 -21.04 -2.96 -9.89
CA VAL A 208 -21.76 -4.18 -10.32
C VAL A 208 -21.51 -5.35 -9.36
N LYS A 209 -20.30 -5.47 -8.82
CA LYS A 209 -19.94 -6.43 -7.75
C LYS A 209 -20.87 -6.39 -6.52
N LYS A 210 -21.43 -5.21 -6.20
CA LYS A 210 -22.38 -5.01 -5.08
C LYS A 210 -23.82 -5.38 -5.46
N THR A 211 -24.13 -5.60 -6.74
CA THR A 211 -25.47 -5.99 -7.21
C THR A 211 -25.71 -7.48 -7.07
N VAL A 212 -26.95 -7.83 -6.73
CA VAL A 212 -27.39 -9.20 -6.42
C VAL A 212 -28.57 -9.52 -7.33
N ASN A 213 -28.55 -10.68 -7.99
CA ASN A 213 -29.66 -11.10 -8.84
C ASN A 213 -30.90 -11.50 -8.04
N SER A 214 -32.01 -11.73 -8.74
CA SER A 214 -33.29 -12.19 -8.17
C SER A 214 -33.23 -13.51 -7.40
N LEU A 215 -32.12 -14.26 -7.48
CA LEU A 215 -31.85 -15.50 -6.74
C LEU A 215 -30.91 -15.29 -5.54
N GLY A 216 -30.62 -14.05 -5.15
CA GLY A 216 -29.77 -13.75 -3.99
C GLY A 216 -28.27 -13.98 -4.23
N LYS A 217 -27.83 -14.16 -5.48
CA LYS A 217 -26.40 -14.35 -5.84
C LYS A 217 -25.82 -13.07 -6.41
N SER A 218 -24.65 -12.66 -5.92
CA SER A 218 -23.86 -11.57 -6.50
C SER A 218 -23.58 -11.86 -7.97
N ILE A 219 -23.84 -10.88 -8.83
CA ILE A 219 -23.51 -10.98 -10.26
C ILE A 219 -22.06 -10.55 -10.41
N ARG A 220 -21.16 -11.52 -10.60
CA ARG A 220 -19.77 -11.23 -10.95
C ARG A 220 -19.70 -10.91 -12.43
N VAL A 221 -19.48 -9.64 -12.76
CA VAL A 221 -19.21 -9.20 -14.13
C VAL A 221 -17.98 -8.32 -14.12
N ASP A 222 -17.21 -8.43 -15.19
CA ASP A 222 -15.96 -7.72 -15.39
C ASP A 222 -15.95 -7.14 -16.81
N MET A 223 -15.89 -5.81 -16.91
CA MET A 223 -15.87 -5.10 -18.18
C MET A 223 -14.51 -5.24 -18.89
N MET A 224 -13.40 -5.47 -18.20
CA MET A 224 -12.11 -5.76 -18.84
C MET A 224 -12.20 -7.00 -19.71
N THR A 225 -12.83 -8.05 -19.20
CA THR A 225 -13.08 -9.34 -19.86
C THR A 225 -14.17 -9.30 -20.97
N LYS A 226 -14.91 -8.18 -21.08
CA LYS A 226 -15.78 -7.90 -22.23
C LYS A 226 -15.11 -7.09 -23.34
N ILE A 227 -14.07 -6.32 -23.00
CA ILE A 227 -13.35 -5.47 -23.95
C ILE A 227 -12.16 -6.23 -24.54
N PHE A 228 -11.37 -6.87 -23.67
CA PHE A 228 -10.18 -7.65 -23.99
C PHE A 228 -10.49 -9.15 -24.06
N TYR A 229 -9.80 -9.82 -24.97
CA TYR A 229 -9.99 -11.24 -25.28
C TYR A 229 -8.65 -11.99 -25.28
N LEU A 230 -8.68 -13.30 -25.46
CA LEU A 230 -7.48 -14.14 -25.51
C LEU A 230 -6.62 -13.76 -26.73
N PRO A 231 -5.27 -13.82 -26.63
CA PRO A 231 -4.39 -13.47 -27.74
C PRO A 231 -4.73 -14.17 -29.05
N GLY A 232 -4.86 -13.40 -30.13
CA GLY A 232 -5.12 -13.92 -31.47
C GLY A 232 -6.59 -14.24 -31.82
N SER A 233 -7.58 -13.89 -30.97
CA SER A 233 -8.97 -13.87 -31.44
C SER A 233 -9.18 -12.78 -32.49
N ARG A 234 -9.96 -13.08 -33.54
CA ARG A 234 -10.27 -12.12 -34.60
C ARG A 234 -11.24 -11.06 -34.07
N ASP A 235 -11.02 -9.81 -34.46
CA ASP A 235 -11.89 -8.65 -34.26
C ASP A 235 -12.04 -8.18 -32.79
N SER A 236 -11.00 -8.40 -31.98
CA SER A 236 -10.97 -8.09 -30.54
C SER A 236 -9.65 -7.45 -30.08
N LEU A 237 -9.72 -6.57 -29.06
CA LEU A 237 -8.52 -6.10 -28.36
C LEU A 237 -7.92 -7.24 -27.51
N ASP A 238 -6.59 -7.29 -27.42
CA ASP A 238 -5.85 -8.29 -26.65
C ASP A 238 -4.60 -7.69 -25.98
N GLU A 239 -3.69 -8.55 -25.49
CA GLU A 239 -2.41 -8.17 -24.89
C GLU A 239 -1.59 -7.22 -25.77
N SER A 240 -1.68 -7.32 -27.10
CA SER A 240 -0.92 -6.47 -28.03
C SER A 240 -1.41 -5.02 -28.02
N THR A 241 -2.71 -4.79 -27.82
CA THR A 241 -3.27 -3.44 -27.69
C THR A 241 -2.73 -2.76 -26.44
N LEU A 242 -2.75 -3.46 -25.29
CA LEU A 242 -2.19 -2.92 -24.05
C LEU A 242 -0.65 -2.76 -24.15
N SER A 243 0.04 -3.70 -24.81
CA SER A 243 1.49 -3.58 -25.08
C SER A 243 1.80 -2.27 -25.80
N ASN A 244 1.02 -1.93 -26.83
CA ASN A 244 1.18 -0.72 -27.65
C ASN A 244 0.96 0.57 -26.83
N VAL A 245 -0.03 0.62 -25.93
CA VAL A 245 -0.20 1.72 -24.96
C VAL A 245 1.06 1.86 -24.11
N LEU A 246 1.51 0.76 -23.51
CA LEU A 246 2.58 0.77 -22.53
C LEU A 246 3.95 1.10 -23.16
N TYR A 247 4.29 0.57 -24.34
CA TYR A 247 5.52 0.96 -25.05
C TYR A 247 5.55 2.47 -25.37
N LYS A 248 4.44 3.05 -25.83
CA LYS A 248 4.34 4.50 -26.10
C LYS A 248 4.48 5.35 -24.84
N LEU A 249 3.87 4.93 -23.73
CA LEU A 249 4.06 5.60 -22.44
C LEU A 249 5.50 5.49 -21.94
N LYS A 250 6.14 4.32 -22.12
CA LYS A 250 7.54 4.11 -21.76
C LYS A 250 8.47 5.02 -22.57
N PHE A 251 8.37 4.99 -23.90
CA PHE A 251 9.13 5.87 -24.79
C PHE A 251 8.96 7.35 -24.40
N PHE A 252 7.72 7.81 -24.23
CA PHE A 252 7.46 9.20 -23.84
C PHE A 252 8.10 9.55 -22.49
N LEU A 253 7.99 8.68 -21.49
CA LEU A 253 8.63 8.87 -20.18
C LEU A 253 10.15 8.88 -20.29
N ASP A 254 10.76 7.87 -20.91
CA ASP A 254 12.20 7.74 -21.06
C ASP A 254 12.79 8.97 -21.79
N THR A 255 12.20 9.39 -22.93
CA THR A 255 12.61 10.60 -23.66
C THR A 255 12.46 11.88 -22.83
N SER A 256 11.34 12.03 -22.11
CA SER A 256 11.12 13.23 -21.28
C SER A 256 12.03 13.28 -20.05
N ILE A 257 12.44 12.12 -19.52
CA ILE A 257 13.39 12.03 -18.40
C ILE A 257 14.81 12.32 -18.89
N GLU A 258 15.20 11.83 -20.07
CA GLU A 258 16.48 12.13 -20.71
C GLU A 258 16.62 13.64 -20.99
N GLU A 259 15.55 14.30 -21.47
CA GLU A 259 15.51 15.76 -21.65
C GLU A 259 15.83 16.51 -20.35
N ILE A 260 15.26 16.07 -19.21
CA ILE A 260 15.51 16.69 -17.89
C ILE A 260 16.97 16.46 -17.45
N GLN A 261 17.55 15.29 -17.74
CA GLN A 261 18.95 14.99 -17.44
C GLN A 261 19.91 15.87 -18.25
N VAL A 262 19.72 15.93 -19.57
CA VAL A 262 20.64 16.60 -20.50
C VAL A 262 20.48 18.11 -20.51
N SER A 263 19.27 18.64 -20.29
CA SER A 263 19.04 20.09 -20.36
C SER A 263 19.67 20.84 -19.19
N GLU A 264 20.40 21.91 -19.49
CA GLU A 264 20.88 22.91 -18.52
C GLU A 264 19.80 23.96 -18.18
N SER A 265 18.68 24.01 -18.93
CA SER A 265 17.59 24.95 -18.70
C SER A 265 16.59 24.40 -17.67
N GLY A 266 16.10 25.26 -16.77
CA GLY A 266 15.10 24.90 -15.76
C GLY A 266 13.65 24.93 -16.24
N LEU A 267 13.40 24.90 -17.56
CA LEU A 267 12.07 24.97 -18.15
C LEU A 267 11.75 23.63 -18.82
N PHE A 268 10.89 22.83 -18.16
CA PHE A 268 10.51 21.49 -18.61
C PHE A 268 9.03 21.45 -18.96
N THR A 269 8.71 21.52 -20.25
CA THR A 269 7.33 21.69 -20.75
C THR A 269 6.45 20.46 -20.48
N TYR A 270 7.04 19.25 -20.48
CA TYR A 270 6.31 17.98 -20.40
C TYR A 270 5.98 17.48 -18.98
N LEU A 271 6.35 18.20 -17.92
CA LEU A 271 6.09 17.78 -16.52
C LEU A 271 4.61 17.40 -16.23
N PRO A 272 3.59 18.13 -16.72
CA PRO A 272 2.20 17.72 -16.52
C PRO A 272 1.89 16.37 -17.17
N ALA A 273 2.39 16.13 -18.39
CA ALA A 273 2.18 14.89 -19.13
C ALA A 273 2.93 13.70 -18.51
N ILE A 274 4.11 13.91 -17.91
CA ILE A 274 4.79 12.89 -17.09
C ILE A 274 3.89 12.48 -15.91
N LYS A 275 3.32 13.46 -15.19
CA LYS A 275 2.39 13.19 -14.08
C LYS A 275 1.18 12.38 -14.55
N GLU A 276 0.48 12.82 -15.60
CA GLU A 276 -0.70 12.11 -16.11
C GLU A 276 -0.34 10.70 -16.61
N SER A 277 0.86 10.48 -17.16
CA SER A 277 1.35 9.15 -17.55
C SER A 277 1.49 8.22 -16.34
N VAL A 278 2.10 8.69 -15.25
CA VAL A 278 2.22 7.92 -13.99
C VAL A 278 0.84 7.58 -13.42
N TYR A 279 -0.10 8.53 -13.43
CA TYR A 279 -1.45 8.29 -12.92
C TYR A 279 -2.22 7.30 -13.81
N LEU A 280 -2.12 7.40 -15.14
CA LEU A 280 -2.67 6.43 -16.09
C LEU A 280 -2.12 5.02 -15.85
N LEU A 281 -0.81 4.85 -15.72
CA LEU A 281 -0.19 3.55 -15.41
C LEU A 281 -0.75 2.95 -14.12
N GLY A 282 -0.89 3.75 -13.06
CA GLY A 282 -1.44 3.28 -11.79
C GLY A 282 -2.94 2.94 -11.86
N ASP A 283 -3.72 3.66 -12.66
CA ASP A 283 -5.15 3.37 -12.85
C ASP A 283 -5.37 2.12 -13.72
N ILE A 284 -4.48 1.83 -14.68
CA ILE A 284 -4.44 0.56 -15.41
C ILE A 284 -4.16 -0.60 -14.44
N VAL A 285 -3.10 -0.51 -13.63
CA VAL A 285 -2.73 -1.54 -12.64
C VAL A 285 -3.88 -1.81 -11.68
N GLU A 286 -4.48 -0.75 -11.12
CA GLU A 286 -5.60 -0.85 -10.18
C GLU A 286 -6.84 -1.52 -10.81
N THR A 287 -7.15 -1.21 -12.08
CA THR A 287 -8.24 -1.85 -12.84
C THR A 287 -7.97 -3.34 -13.10
N LEU A 288 -6.74 -3.70 -13.47
CA LEU A 288 -6.34 -5.10 -13.71
C LEU A 288 -6.40 -5.93 -12.43
N PHE A 289 -5.85 -5.42 -11.31
CA PHE A 289 -5.85 -6.13 -10.03
C PHE A 289 -7.25 -6.28 -9.43
N LEU A 290 -8.16 -5.30 -9.62
CA LEU A 290 -9.57 -5.49 -9.29
C LEU A 290 -10.18 -6.66 -10.08
N SER A 291 -9.87 -6.73 -11.38
CA SER A 291 -10.39 -7.78 -12.28
C SER A 291 -9.87 -9.18 -11.92
N ILE A 292 -8.61 -9.32 -11.47
CA ILE A 292 -8.05 -10.59 -10.95
C ILE A 292 -8.95 -11.16 -9.83
N VAL A 293 -9.40 -10.32 -8.90
CA VAL A 293 -10.18 -10.74 -7.71
C VAL A 293 -11.61 -11.20 -8.07
N LEU A 294 -12.13 -10.82 -9.24
CA LEU A 294 -13.47 -11.22 -9.68
C LEU A 294 -13.50 -12.67 -10.20
N HIS A 295 -12.42 -13.14 -10.81
CA HIS A 295 -12.37 -14.43 -11.51
C HIS A 295 -11.77 -15.56 -10.67
N LYS A 296 -11.94 -16.81 -11.12
CA LYS A 296 -11.26 -17.98 -10.57
C LYS A 296 -10.05 -18.30 -11.43
N GLU A 297 -8.95 -18.76 -10.83
CA GLU A 297 -7.69 -19.08 -11.53
C GLU A 297 -7.84 -20.03 -12.74
N THR A 298 -8.92 -20.83 -12.75
CA THR A 298 -9.21 -21.81 -13.81
C THR A 298 -10.13 -21.29 -14.94
N SER A 299 -10.53 -20.00 -14.96
CA SER A 299 -11.39 -19.46 -16.04
C SER A 299 -10.58 -18.85 -17.17
N ASN A 300 -11.11 -18.91 -18.40
CA ASN A 300 -10.52 -18.22 -19.56
C ASN A 300 -10.40 -16.71 -19.30
N ASP A 301 -11.37 -16.12 -18.61
CA ASP A 301 -11.36 -14.73 -18.17
C ASP A 301 -10.13 -14.39 -17.31
N TYR A 302 -9.77 -15.27 -16.35
CA TYR A 302 -8.57 -15.11 -15.55
C TYR A 302 -7.29 -15.20 -16.40
N VAL A 303 -7.26 -16.05 -17.44
CA VAL A 303 -6.14 -16.13 -18.38
C VAL A 303 -5.97 -14.82 -19.17
N VAL A 304 -7.06 -14.17 -19.60
CA VAL A 304 -7.02 -12.85 -20.25
C VAL A 304 -6.41 -11.81 -19.30
N ILE A 305 -6.93 -11.68 -18.09
CA ILE A 305 -6.40 -10.71 -17.12
C ILE A 305 -4.93 -11.02 -16.76
N LYS A 306 -4.55 -12.30 -16.63
CA LYS A 306 -3.15 -12.70 -16.43
C LYS A 306 -2.24 -12.24 -17.57
N SER A 307 -2.64 -12.40 -18.84
CA SER A 307 -1.85 -11.88 -19.97
C SER A 307 -1.72 -10.35 -19.94
N LEU A 308 -2.78 -9.61 -19.60
CA LEU A 308 -2.73 -8.15 -19.51
C LEU A 308 -1.81 -7.65 -18.37
N VAL A 309 -1.78 -8.34 -17.23
CA VAL A 309 -0.86 -8.04 -16.13
C VAL A 309 0.59 -8.33 -16.53
N TYR A 310 0.84 -9.44 -17.23
CA TYR A 310 2.17 -9.80 -17.71
C TYR A 310 2.75 -8.75 -18.69
N THR A 311 1.91 -8.01 -19.41
CA THR A 311 2.36 -6.90 -20.27
C THR A 311 3.24 -5.88 -19.54
N PHE A 312 3.00 -5.61 -18.24
CA PHE A 312 3.86 -4.72 -17.45
C PHE A 312 5.27 -5.29 -17.21
N CYS A 313 5.41 -6.61 -17.10
CA CYS A 313 6.71 -7.28 -17.00
C CYS A 313 7.43 -7.38 -18.36
N LYS A 314 6.66 -7.40 -19.45
CA LYS A 314 7.15 -7.50 -20.83
C LYS A 314 7.66 -6.16 -21.39
N VAL A 315 7.00 -5.05 -21.05
CA VAL A 315 7.41 -3.68 -21.42
C VAL A 315 8.49 -3.15 -20.47
N ASP A 316 8.38 -3.53 -19.20
CA ASP A 316 9.30 -3.21 -18.10
C ASP A 316 9.57 -1.71 -17.89
N PHE A 317 8.83 -1.10 -16.96
CA PHE A 317 9.06 0.28 -16.53
C PHE A 317 10.04 0.39 -15.35
N SER A 318 10.69 -0.70 -14.92
CA SER A 318 11.49 -0.70 -13.69
C SER A 318 12.63 0.33 -13.74
N SER A 319 13.41 0.34 -14.83
CA SER A 319 14.47 1.33 -15.08
C SER A 319 13.92 2.74 -15.29
N THR A 320 12.80 2.90 -15.99
CA THR A 320 12.13 4.19 -16.23
C THR A 320 11.71 4.85 -14.91
N PHE A 321 11.06 4.10 -14.02
CA PHE A 321 10.67 4.62 -12.71
C PHE A 321 11.89 4.89 -11.81
N ASP A 322 12.92 4.05 -11.85
CA ASP A 322 14.13 4.31 -11.08
C ASP A 322 14.87 5.57 -11.55
N THR A 323 14.93 5.78 -12.86
CA THR A 323 15.53 6.99 -13.45
C THR A 323 14.71 8.23 -13.14
N LEU A 324 13.37 8.16 -13.20
CA LEU A 324 12.50 9.25 -12.75
C LEU A 324 12.72 9.59 -11.27
N LEU A 325 12.82 8.59 -10.40
CA LEU A 325 13.07 8.78 -8.97
C LEU A 325 14.47 9.34 -8.70
N SER A 326 15.48 8.99 -9.51
CA SER A 326 16.86 9.48 -9.37
C SER A 326 17.05 10.90 -9.87
N VAL A 327 16.36 11.31 -10.94
CA VAL A 327 16.38 12.69 -11.46
C VAL A 327 15.64 13.67 -10.53
N THR A 328 14.76 13.16 -9.67
CA THR A 328 14.04 13.94 -8.66
C THR A 328 14.68 13.84 -7.25
N ASN A 329 15.89 13.29 -7.14
CA ASN A 329 16.68 13.22 -5.90
C ASN A 329 17.60 14.46 -5.77
N LEU A 330 18.00 14.80 -4.55
CA LEU A 330 19.02 15.83 -4.33
C LEU A 330 20.37 15.45 -4.95
N GLU A 331 21.03 16.43 -5.56
CA GLU A 331 22.41 16.30 -6.00
C GLU A 331 23.34 16.60 -4.82
N ASN A 332 24.26 15.68 -4.51
CA ASN A 332 25.25 15.87 -3.45
C ASN A 332 26.51 16.54 -4.03
N GLN A 333 26.74 17.81 -3.68
CA GLN A 333 28.03 18.46 -3.87
C GLN A 333 28.88 18.33 -2.59
N VAL A 334 30.18 18.55 -2.71
CA VAL A 334 31.24 18.12 -1.77
C VAL A 334 30.95 18.38 -0.28
N ASP A 335 30.21 19.43 0.07
CA ASP A 335 29.77 19.73 1.45
C ASP A 335 28.27 20.10 1.59
N LYS A 336 27.45 19.99 0.53
CA LYS A 336 26.04 20.44 0.51
C LYS A 336 25.18 19.67 -0.50
N TYR A 337 23.91 19.46 -0.15
CA TYR A 337 22.88 19.03 -1.09
C TYR A 337 22.27 20.22 -1.83
N GLU A 338 22.05 20.07 -3.15
CA GLU A 338 21.30 21.02 -3.97
C GLU A 338 19.92 20.45 -4.37
N PRO A 339 18.87 21.30 -4.47
CA PRO A 339 17.54 20.87 -4.91
C PRO A 339 17.59 20.27 -6.33
N PRO A 340 16.82 19.21 -6.63
CA PRO A 340 16.75 18.66 -7.98
C PRO A 340 16.17 19.68 -8.97
N LYS A 341 16.55 19.55 -10.25
CA LYS A 341 15.94 20.30 -11.36
C LYS A 341 14.41 20.19 -11.38
N VAL A 342 13.87 19.04 -10.96
CA VAL A 342 12.45 18.69 -10.97
C VAL A 342 12.08 17.93 -9.69
N ARG A 343 10.83 18.05 -9.24
CA ARG A 343 10.37 17.38 -8.01
C ARG A 343 8.99 16.77 -8.20
N LEU A 344 8.77 15.61 -7.57
CA LEU A 344 7.47 14.96 -7.51
C LEU A 344 6.64 15.53 -6.36
N SER A 345 5.33 15.69 -6.56
CA SER A 345 4.41 15.91 -5.43
C SER A 345 4.29 14.64 -4.59
N ALA A 346 3.89 14.77 -3.33
CA ALA A 346 3.73 13.62 -2.43
C ALA A 346 2.73 12.58 -3.01
N GLU A 347 1.63 13.02 -3.62
CA GLU A 347 0.66 12.15 -4.30
C GLU A 347 1.28 11.35 -5.45
N THR A 348 2.08 12.00 -6.30
CA THR A 348 2.68 11.37 -7.48
C THR A 348 3.71 10.32 -7.05
N LEU A 349 4.50 10.66 -6.03
CA LEU A 349 5.47 9.75 -5.40
C LEU A 349 4.78 8.50 -4.82
N LEU A 350 3.67 8.67 -4.10
CA LEU A 350 2.87 7.57 -3.56
C LEU A 350 2.24 6.68 -4.65
N LYS A 351 1.81 7.24 -5.79
CA LYS A 351 1.32 6.46 -6.93
C LYS A 351 2.45 5.64 -7.57
N ILE A 352 3.67 6.19 -7.71
CA ILE A 352 4.86 5.43 -8.16
C ILE A 352 5.19 4.31 -7.17
N TYR A 353 5.26 4.59 -5.88
CA TYR A 353 5.51 3.56 -4.84
C TYR A 353 4.46 2.45 -4.86
N THR A 354 3.19 2.78 -5.14
CA THR A 354 2.12 1.79 -5.31
C THR A 354 2.36 0.93 -6.57
N ILE A 355 2.65 1.54 -7.72
CA ILE A 355 2.91 0.80 -8.97
C ILE A 355 4.11 -0.12 -8.82
N VAL A 356 5.27 0.42 -8.42
CA VAL A 356 6.52 -0.34 -8.24
C VAL A 356 6.34 -1.44 -7.20
N GLY A 357 5.71 -1.14 -6.05
CA GLY A 357 5.46 -2.10 -4.99
C GLY A 357 4.51 -3.23 -5.41
N VAL A 358 3.42 -2.94 -6.13
CA VAL A 358 2.49 -3.96 -6.63
C VAL A 358 3.16 -4.83 -7.70
N LEU A 359 3.85 -4.24 -8.67
CA LEU A 359 4.50 -4.97 -9.76
C LEU A 359 5.69 -5.82 -9.28
N SER A 360 6.43 -5.36 -8.27
CA SER A 360 7.51 -6.15 -7.66
C SER A 360 7.02 -7.36 -6.87
N ASN A 361 5.78 -7.33 -6.34
CA ASN A 361 5.21 -8.39 -5.52
C ASN A 361 4.12 -9.20 -6.26
N ILE A 362 4.16 -9.26 -7.59
CA ILE A 362 3.25 -10.11 -8.38
C ILE A 362 3.45 -11.58 -7.97
N PRO A 363 2.39 -12.29 -7.52
CA PRO A 363 2.47 -13.72 -7.26
C PRO A 363 3.00 -14.52 -8.45
N ALA A 364 3.89 -15.48 -8.21
CA ALA A 364 4.47 -16.32 -9.26
C ALA A 364 3.41 -17.07 -10.12
N SER A 365 2.19 -17.27 -9.60
CA SER A 365 1.06 -17.82 -10.36
C SER A 365 0.55 -16.90 -11.48
N LEU A 366 0.79 -15.59 -11.41
CA LEU A 366 0.47 -14.60 -12.45
C LEU A 366 1.62 -14.36 -13.43
N LEU A 367 2.85 -14.75 -13.09
CA LEU A 367 3.98 -14.72 -14.02
C LEU A 367 3.91 -15.92 -15.00
N PRO A 368 4.60 -15.87 -16.15
CA PRO A 368 4.78 -17.05 -17.00
C PRO A 368 5.65 -18.06 -16.27
N SER A 369 5.33 -19.35 -16.39
CA SER A 369 6.24 -20.41 -15.96
C SER A 369 7.46 -20.44 -16.89
N THR A 370 8.58 -19.85 -16.45
CA THR A 370 9.85 -19.95 -17.15
C THR A 370 10.33 -21.40 -17.13
N ASN A 371 10.18 -22.10 -18.26
CA ASN A 371 10.72 -23.45 -18.49
C ASN A 371 12.27 -23.50 -18.58
N VAL A 372 12.95 -22.54 -17.93
CA VAL A 372 14.38 -22.24 -18.12
C VAL A 372 15.25 -22.75 -16.96
N SER A 373 14.68 -23.15 -15.82
CA SER A 373 15.40 -23.83 -14.73
C SER A 373 15.67 -25.33 -15.00
N LEU A 374 15.77 -25.72 -16.28
CA LEU A 374 16.33 -27.00 -16.73
C LEU A 374 17.84 -26.87 -17.07
N SER A 375 18.55 -25.98 -16.37
CA SER A 375 20.01 -26.13 -16.24
C SER A 375 20.29 -27.41 -15.45
N SER A 376 21.05 -28.33 -16.05
CA SER A 376 21.48 -29.56 -15.38
C SER A 376 22.57 -29.35 -14.33
N ASP A 377 23.13 -28.13 -14.24
CA ASP A 377 24.08 -27.70 -13.22
C ASP A 377 23.35 -27.18 -11.97
N ILE A 378 23.14 -28.09 -11.01
CA ILE A 378 22.57 -27.82 -9.68
C ILE A 378 23.41 -26.80 -8.87
N THR A 379 24.67 -26.58 -9.27
CA THR A 379 25.60 -25.62 -8.67
C THR A 379 25.37 -24.17 -9.09
N ASN A 380 24.73 -23.92 -10.24
CA ASN A 380 24.46 -22.60 -10.79
C ASN A 380 22.95 -22.40 -11.02
N LEU A 381 22.16 -22.63 -9.97
CA LEU A 381 20.82 -22.06 -9.88
C LEU A 381 20.95 -20.55 -9.70
N SER A 382 20.94 -19.81 -10.82
CA SER A 382 20.76 -18.37 -10.78
C SER A 382 19.41 -18.06 -10.15
N HIS A 383 19.43 -17.40 -8.99
CA HIS A 383 18.24 -16.95 -8.27
C HIS A 383 17.56 -15.74 -8.94
N ASP A 384 17.72 -15.60 -10.26
CA ASP A 384 17.21 -14.47 -11.01
C ASP A 384 15.70 -14.59 -11.21
N THR A 385 14.99 -13.65 -10.61
CA THR A 385 13.53 -13.59 -10.64
C THR A 385 13.05 -13.20 -12.05
N PRO A 386 12.06 -13.88 -12.62
CA PRO A 386 11.52 -13.54 -13.95
C PRO A 386 10.69 -12.24 -13.95
N ASN A 387 10.57 -11.58 -12.80
CA ASN A 387 9.93 -10.29 -12.63
C ASN A 387 11.00 -9.19 -12.64
N PRO A 388 11.03 -8.29 -13.64
CA PRO A 388 12.09 -7.29 -13.75
C PRO A 388 12.08 -6.25 -12.61
N TYR A 389 10.89 -5.92 -12.08
CA TYR A 389 10.76 -4.99 -10.95
C TYR A 389 11.38 -5.58 -9.67
N GLU A 390 11.12 -6.87 -9.42
CA GLU A 390 11.74 -7.61 -8.32
C GLU A 390 13.25 -7.74 -8.54
N HIS A 391 13.70 -8.08 -9.75
CA HIS A 391 15.12 -8.21 -10.08
C HIS A 391 15.91 -6.90 -9.90
N LEU A 392 15.35 -5.77 -10.36
CA LEU A 392 15.95 -4.44 -10.17
C LEU A 392 16.12 -4.12 -8.68
N ILE A 393 15.07 -4.31 -7.88
CA ILE A 393 15.08 -3.97 -6.45
C ILE A 393 15.94 -4.93 -5.64
N HIS A 394 15.85 -6.24 -5.88
CA HIS A 394 16.55 -7.24 -5.08
C HIS A 394 18.02 -7.41 -5.47
N THR A 395 18.33 -7.38 -6.77
CA THR A 395 19.62 -7.83 -7.31
C THR A 395 20.47 -6.69 -7.88
N LEU A 396 19.88 -5.73 -8.60
CA LEU A 396 20.65 -4.67 -9.27
C LEU A 396 20.89 -3.44 -8.39
N LYS A 397 19.94 -3.08 -7.50
CA LYS A 397 20.13 -1.96 -6.58
C LYS A 397 21.03 -2.32 -5.41
N VAL A 398 22.20 -1.68 -5.34
CA VAL A 398 23.01 -1.57 -4.11
C VAL A 398 22.80 -0.20 -3.48
N PHE A 399 22.69 -0.18 -2.15
CA PHE A 399 22.60 1.02 -1.32
C PHE A 399 23.88 1.25 -0.52
N ASP A 400 24.28 2.52 -0.43
CA ASP A 400 25.20 3.04 0.58
C ASP A 400 24.45 4.04 1.49
N SER A 401 25.17 4.65 2.44
CA SER A 401 24.58 5.60 3.40
C SER A 401 24.01 6.87 2.74
N GLN A 402 24.61 7.33 1.64
CA GLN A 402 24.20 8.55 0.95
C GLN A 402 22.97 8.28 0.08
N LYS A 403 23.04 7.22 -0.74
CA LYS A 403 21.94 6.79 -1.61
C LYS A 403 20.69 6.41 -0.80
N TYR A 404 20.87 5.73 0.33
CA TYR A 404 19.78 5.48 1.28
C TYR A 404 19.17 6.77 1.84
N SER A 405 20.00 7.73 2.25
CA SER A 405 19.52 9.01 2.78
C SER A 405 18.71 9.81 1.76
N VAL A 406 19.20 9.90 0.52
CA VAL A 406 18.57 10.68 -0.55
C VAL A 406 17.35 9.97 -1.16
N GLU A 407 17.41 8.67 -1.47
CA GLU A 407 16.26 7.96 -2.07
C GLU A 407 15.12 7.71 -1.06
N PHE A 408 15.45 7.47 0.22
CA PHE A 408 14.47 7.07 1.25
C PHE A 408 14.28 8.10 2.35
N CYS A 409 15.33 8.47 3.10
CA CYS A 409 15.14 9.30 4.30
C CYS A 409 14.52 10.66 3.96
N GLN A 410 15.06 11.38 2.97
CA GLN A 410 14.56 12.70 2.55
C GLN A 410 13.06 12.71 2.21
N ARG A 411 12.54 11.62 1.64
CA ARG A 411 11.15 11.52 1.18
C ARG A 411 10.23 10.91 2.25
N LEU A 412 10.65 9.82 2.87
CA LEU A 412 9.82 9.07 3.81
C LEU A 412 9.82 9.67 5.22
N VAL A 413 10.92 10.26 5.70
CA VAL A 413 10.95 10.83 7.05
C VAL A 413 9.96 11.99 7.22
N PRO A 414 9.91 13.02 6.35
CA PRO A 414 8.92 14.09 6.47
C PRO A 414 7.49 13.59 6.27
N LEU A 415 7.28 12.66 5.34
CA LEU A 415 5.98 12.06 5.09
C LEU A 415 5.48 11.25 6.30
N LEU A 416 6.36 10.49 6.97
CA LEU A 416 6.02 9.78 8.20
C LEU A 416 5.83 10.73 9.39
N ALA A 417 6.60 11.82 9.48
CA ALA A 417 6.40 12.88 10.47
C ALA A 417 5.02 13.54 10.35
N MET A 418 4.59 13.85 9.12
CA MET A 418 3.25 14.33 8.82
C MET A 418 2.15 13.37 9.32
N GLN A 419 2.30 12.06 9.06
CA GLN A 419 1.32 11.06 9.50
C GLN A 419 1.36 10.81 11.01
N PHE A 420 2.56 10.84 11.62
CA PHE A 420 2.71 10.71 13.07
C PHE A 420 2.03 11.88 13.78
N ASN A 421 2.27 13.12 13.37
CA ASN A 421 1.60 14.31 13.92
C ASN A 421 0.07 14.19 13.82
N TYR A 422 -0.43 13.72 12.67
CA TYR A 422 -1.87 13.51 12.45
C TYR A 422 -2.44 12.40 13.35
N CYS A 423 -1.70 11.31 13.55
CA CYS A 423 -2.09 10.22 14.44
C CYS A 423 -2.05 10.63 15.92
N TYR A 424 -0.99 11.32 16.37
CA TYR A 424 -0.83 11.80 17.74
C TYR A 424 -1.93 12.80 18.08
N ASN A 425 -2.17 13.80 17.22
CA ASN A 425 -3.19 14.82 17.43
C ASN A 425 -4.64 14.34 17.22
N PHE A 426 -4.86 13.10 16.77
CA PHE A 426 -6.20 12.55 16.59
C PHE A 426 -6.99 12.45 17.92
N ARG A 427 -6.30 12.19 19.03
CA ARG A 427 -6.84 12.11 20.40
C ARG A 427 -5.74 12.43 21.42
N PRO A 428 -6.08 12.94 22.62
CA PRO A 428 -5.08 13.19 23.66
C PRO A 428 -4.30 11.93 24.03
N ASP A 429 -3.02 12.11 24.35
CA ASP A 429 -2.21 11.12 25.04
C ASP A 429 -2.67 11.02 26.50
N LEU A 430 -3.31 9.90 26.85
CA LEU A 430 -3.86 9.69 28.18
C LEU A 430 -2.78 9.35 29.23
N LEU A 431 -1.57 8.95 28.82
CA LEU A 431 -0.42 8.82 29.72
C LEU A 431 0.08 10.21 30.10
N GLU A 432 0.16 11.13 29.13
CA GLU A 432 0.48 12.54 29.37
C GLU A 432 -0.57 13.21 30.28
N GLU A 433 -1.87 13.02 30.01
CA GLU A 433 -2.96 13.47 30.90
C GLU A 433 -2.84 12.90 32.33
N LYS A 434 -2.50 11.60 32.46
CA LYS A 434 -2.31 10.95 33.76
C LYS A 434 -1.15 11.55 34.54
N VAL A 435 -0.02 11.84 33.87
CA VAL A 435 1.15 12.50 34.49
C VAL A 435 0.75 13.90 34.98
N GLN A 436 0.13 14.71 34.12
CA GLN A 436 -0.28 16.08 34.43
C GLN A 436 -1.37 16.17 35.54
N SER A 437 -2.22 15.15 35.67
CA SER A 437 -3.33 15.12 36.65
C SER A 437 -2.97 14.50 38.01
N THR A 438 -1.70 14.14 38.25
CA THR A 438 -1.26 13.62 39.55
C THR A 438 -1.42 14.63 40.70
N SER A 439 -1.77 14.13 41.88
CA SER A 439 -2.30 14.96 42.97
C SER A 439 -1.29 15.97 43.57
N LEU A 440 -1.84 16.98 44.24
CA LEU A 440 -1.14 17.98 45.08
C LEU A 440 -0.06 17.37 46.01
N PHE A 441 -0.24 16.13 46.46
CA PHE A 441 0.72 15.43 47.32
C PHE A 441 2.01 15.05 46.58
N GLY A 442 1.92 14.64 45.30
CA GLY A 442 3.07 14.35 44.43
C GLY A 442 3.91 15.59 44.09
N TRP A 443 3.25 16.75 44.04
CA TRP A 443 3.92 18.04 43.90
C TRP A 443 4.73 18.40 45.16
N PHE A 444 4.21 18.09 46.36
CA PHE A 444 4.93 18.28 47.63
C PHE A 444 6.09 17.29 47.86
N THR A 445 5.99 16.05 47.38
CA THR A 445 7.05 15.04 47.51
C THR A 445 8.13 15.13 46.44
N GLY A 446 7.97 15.99 45.43
CA GLY A 446 8.92 16.14 44.33
C GLY A 446 8.88 14.99 43.30
N SER A 447 7.86 14.11 43.33
CA SER A 447 7.70 13.06 42.32
C SER A 447 7.38 13.62 40.93
N ASN A 448 6.90 14.86 40.85
CA ASN A 448 6.34 15.45 39.64
C ASN A 448 7.29 16.40 38.88
N SER A 449 8.49 16.72 39.41
CA SER A 449 9.33 17.79 38.83
C SER A 449 10.23 17.35 37.67
N ASN A 450 10.40 16.04 37.45
CA ASN A 450 11.37 15.47 36.50
C ASN A 450 10.77 14.39 35.57
N ASP A 451 9.47 14.42 35.24
CA ASP A 451 8.93 13.44 34.29
C ASP A 451 9.32 13.80 32.83
N LEU A 452 10.39 13.15 32.38
CA LEU A 452 10.98 13.34 31.05
C LEU A 452 9.97 13.13 29.92
N TYR A 453 8.95 12.27 30.10
CA TYR A 453 7.93 12.01 29.09
C TYR A 453 7.07 13.23 28.77
N SER A 454 6.70 14.00 29.81
CA SER A 454 5.93 15.25 29.62
C SER A 454 6.81 16.43 29.20
N SER A 455 8.11 16.39 29.49
CA SER A 455 9.06 17.45 29.12
C SER A 455 9.42 17.48 27.62
N PHE A 456 9.24 16.36 26.91
CA PHE A 456 9.63 16.21 25.52
C PHE A 456 8.41 16.37 24.59
N ASP A 457 8.29 17.52 23.92
CA ASP A 457 7.29 17.74 22.88
C ASP A 457 7.82 17.21 21.53
N THR A 458 7.53 15.94 21.25
CA THR A 458 7.92 15.26 20.00
C THR A 458 7.39 15.98 18.78
N ILE A 459 6.14 16.48 18.81
CA ILE A 459 5.52 17.13 17.65
C ILE A 459 6.24 18.44 17.35
N HIS A 460 6.37 19.32 18.34
CA HIS A 460 6.92 20.65 18.12
C HIS A 460 8.42 20.62 17.82
N ASN A 461 9.18 19.77 18.51
CA ASN A 461 10.64 19.79 18.46
C ASN A 461 11.23 18.84 17.40
N VAL A 462 10.58 17.71 17.12
CA VAL A 462 11.17 16.62 16.31
C VAL A 462 10.42 16.37 15.01
N THR A 463 9.09 16.28 15.01
CA THR A 463 8.31 15.92 13.81
C THR A 463 7.58 17.09 13.15
N SER A 464 7.81 18.33 13.58
CA SER A 464 7.22 19.53 12.98
C SER A 464 7.86 19.88 11.64
N LEU A 465 7.04 19.87 10.59
CA LEU A 465 7.42 20.24 9.22
C LEU A 465 7.83 21.73 9.07
N LEU A 466 7.52 22.57 10.07
CA LEU A 466 7.74 24.02 10.02
C LEU A 466 8.91 24.49 10.90
N SER A 467 9.21 23.79 11.99
CA SER A 467 10.26 24.18 12.95
C SER A 467 11.50 23.29 12.92
N ASN A 468 11.40 22.02 12.49
CA ASN A 468 12.58 21.15 12.42
C ASN A 468 13.24 21.17 11.04
N SER A 469 14.34 21.94 10.92
CA SER A 469 15.16 21.98 9.70
C SER A 469 15.83 20.66 9.35
N LYS A 470 15.99 19.72 10.29
CA LYS A 470 16.57 18.37 10.05
C LYS A 470 15.68 17.45 9.22
N LEU A 471 14.41 17.81 9.01
CA LEU A 471 13.52 17.09 8.10
C LEU A 471 13.85 17.34 6.62
N SER A 472 14.66 18.36 6.29
CA SER A 472 15.20 18.57 4.93
C SER A 472 16.71 18.45 4.91
N LEU A 473 17.26 17.68 3.96
CA LEU A 473 18.70 17.59 3.74
C LEU A 473 19.31 18.89 3.17
N ILE A 474 18.50 19.81 2.63
CA ILE A 474 18.95 21.14 2.17
C ILE A 474 18.96 22.15 3.34
N GLY A 475 18.18 21.90 4.40
CA GLY A 475 18.08 22.77 5.58
C GLY A 475 17.36 24.11 5.33
N GLU A 476 16.60 24.25 4.25
CA GLU A 476 15.89 25.49 3.91
C GLU A 476 14.55 25.64 4.66
N GLU A 477 14.29 26.81 5.26
CA GLU A 477 13.00 27.18 5.88
C GLU A 477 11.78 27.15 4.93
N LYS A 478 11.99 26.84 3.65
CA LYS A 478 10.97 26.82 2.59
C LYS A 478 11.13 25.65 1.62
N ASP A 479 11.67 24.51 2.08
CA ASP A 479 11.65 23.27 1.29
C ASP A 479 10.22 23.04 0.77
N PRO A 480 9.98 23.12 -0.55
CA PRO A 480 8.63 23.16 -1.06
C PRO A 480 7.98 21.76 -1.11
N TYR A 481 8.71 20.69 -0.77
CA TYR A 481 8.13 19.38 -0.45
C TYR A 481 7.53 19.38 0.96
N LEU A 482 8.20 19.98 1.95
CA LEU A 482 7.63 20.16 3.29
C LEU A 482 6.36 21.02 3.26
N ILE A 483 6.31 22.04 2.39
CA ILE A 483 5.12 22.86 2.17
C ILE A 483 3.96 22.04 1.56
N ASP A 484 4.22 21.13 0.61
CA ASP A 484 3.22 20.22 0.03
C ASP A 484 2.61 19.32 1.13
N LEU A 485 3.47 18.71 1.96
CA LEU A 485 3.05 17.90 3.11
C LEU A 485 2.27 18.71 4.16
N GLN A 486 2.70 19.93 4.47
CA GLN A 486 1.98 20.79 5.41
C GLN A 486 0.57 21.13 4.91
N ASN A 487 0.40 21.39 3.60
CA ASN A 487 -0.92 21.61 2.99
C ASN A 487 -1.82 20.37 3.11
N ILE A 488 -1.26 19.16 2.90
CA ILE A 488 -1.98 17.89 3.05
C ILE A 488 -2.40 17.68 4.52
N TYR A 489 -1.50 17.91 5.47
CA TYR A 489 -1.79 17.84 6.91
C TYR A 489 -2.90 18.80 7.34
N GLU A 490 -2.83 20.06 6.89
CA GLU A 490 -3.85 21.06 7.18
C GLU A 490 -5.21 20.72 6.56
N LYS A 491 -5.23 20.17 5.35
CA LYS A 491 -6.46 19.70 4.72
C LYS A 491 -7.11 18.60 5.55
N LYS A 492 -6.35 17.56 5.91
CA LYS A 492 -6.83 16.44 6.74
C LYS A 492 -7.33 16.86 8.11
N THR A 493 -6.63 17.78 8.78
CA THR A 493 -7.03 18.26 10.10
C THR A 493 -8.32 19.09 10.03
N LYS A 494 -8.48 19.93 8.99
CA LYS A 494 -9.73 20.66 8.71
C LYS A 494 -10.89 19.69 8.41
N GLU A 495 -10.67 18.65 7.60
CA GLU A 495 -11.67 17.62 7.29
C GLU A 495 -12.12 16.85 8.55
N ASN A 496 -11.19 16.45 9.42
CA ASN A 496 -11.52 15.82 10.71
C ASN A 496 -12.30 16.76 11.66
N GLN A 497 -11.96 18.05 11.70
CA GLN A 497 -12.69 19.06 12.50
C GLN A 497 -14.12 19.30 12.00
N ILE A 498 -14.42 18.98 10.74
CA ILE A 498 -15.79 19.01 10.19
C ILE A 498 -16.50 17.67 10.46
N ALA A 499 -15.76 16.56 10.48
CA ALA A 499 -16.25 15.19 10.66
C ALA A 499 -16.28 14.69 12.13
N VAL A 500 -16.40 15.59 13.12
CA VAL A 500 -16.26 15.29 14.57
C VAL A 500 -17.13 14.12 15.05
N ASP A 501 -18.36 14.00 14.54
CA ASP A 501 -19.28 12.92 14.93
C ASP A 501 -18.92 11.53 14.37
N LEU A 502 -18.00 11.45 13.39
CA LEU A 502 -17.68 10.21 12.68
C LEU A 502 -16.50 9.43 13.29
N ASP A 503 -15.60 10.09 14.03
CA ASP A 503 -14.45 9.44 14.72
C ASP A 503 -13.63 8.53 13.76
N ILE A 504 -13.40 9.00 12.53
CA ILE A 504 -12.65 8.32 11.48
C ILE A 504 -11.19 8.78 11.54
N LEU A 505 -10.26 7.83 11.70
CA LEU A 505 -8.84 8.03 11.43
C LEU A 505 -8.55 7.36 10.08
N ASP A 506 -8.25 8.13 9.05
CA ASP A 506 -7.85 7.63 7.73
C ASP A 506 -6.46 8.10 7.34
N ILE A 507 -5.66 7.16 6.86
CA ILE A 507 -4.21 7.32 6.62
C ILE A 507 -3.87 6.62 5.28
N PRO A 508 -4.46 7.07 4.15
CA PRO A 508 -4.38 6.36 2.88
C PRO A 508 -2.94 6.22 2.36
N GLU A 509 -2.05 7.15 2.70
CA GLU A 509 -0.64 7.17 2.28
C GLU A 509 0.22 6.14 3.03
N PHE A 510 -0.23 5.62 4.18
CA PHE A 510 0.54 4.62 4.93
C PHE A 510 0.63 3.29 4.16
N LEU A 511 -0.41 2.89 3.42
CA LEU A 511 -0.40 1.62 2.70
C LEU A 511 0.67 1.58 1.58
N PRO A 512 0.81 2.59 0.69
CA PRO A 512 1.93 2.67 -0.24
C PRO A 512 3.31 2.68 0.44
N ILE A 513 3.49 3.38 1.57
CA ILE A 513 4.75 3.40 2.32
C ILE A 513 5.07 2.01 2.89
N ALA A 514 4.10 1.36 3.52
CA ALA A 514 4.25 0.01 4.05
C ALA A 514 4.57 -1.02 2.95
N LEU A 515 3.95 -0.87 1.76
CA LEU A 515 4.25 -1.68 0.59
C LEU A 515 5.66 -1.44 0.04
N LEU A 516 6.12 -0.18 0.00
CA LEU A 516 7.47 0.16 -0.42
C LEU A 516 8.52 -0.44 0.53
N ILE A 517 8.38 -0.22 1.85
CA ILE A 517 9.29 -0.76 2.87
C ILE A 517 9.27 -2.30 2.83
N TYR A 518 8.09 -2.92 2.66
CA TYR A 518 7.99 -4.37 2.48
C TYR A 518 8.73 -4.85 1.22
N THR A 519 8.58 -4.17 0.09
CA THR A 519 9.26 -4.51 -1.16
C THR A 519 10.78 -4.41 -1.01
N TYR A 520 11.28 -3.28 -0.50
CA TYR A 520 12.71 -3.06 -0.27
C TYR A 520 13.27 -3.89 0.89
N SER A 521 12.45 -4.44 1.79
CA SER A 521 12.89 -5.43 2.77
C SER A 521 13.44 -6.70 2.12
N THR A 522 13.18 -6.95 0.83
CA THR A 522 13.83 -8.04 0.08
C THR A 522 15.32 -7.76 -0.16
N ASN A 523 15.72 -6.49 -0.34
CA ASN A 523 17.09 -6.07 -0.60
C ASN A 523 17.94 -6.05 0.69
N SER A 524 19.08 -6.75 0.65
CA SER A 524 19.99 -6.87 1.80
C SER A 524 20.72 -5.57 2.14
N SER A 525 21.20 -4.82 1.14
CA SER A 525 21.89 -3.53 1.37
C SER A 525 20.95 -2.46 1.93
N PHE A 526 19.69 -2.41 1.47
CA PHE A 526 18.67 -1.55 2.06
C PHE A 526 18.45 -1.89 3.54
N LEU A 527 18.25 -3.17 3.87
CA LEU A 527 18.03 -3.59 5.26
C LEU A 527 19.22 -3.29 6.18
N LEU A 528 20.46 -3.34 5.66
CA LEU A 528 21.65 -2.98 6.43
C LEU A 528 21.58 -1.55 6.93
N PHE A 529 21.23 -0.59 6.07
CA PHE A 529 21.11 0.83 6.44
C PHE A 529 19.80 1.14 7.17
N PHE A 530 18.70 0.44 6.84
CA PHE A 530 17.42 0.59 7.54
C PHE A 530 17.51 0.25 9.03
N CYS A 531 18.34 -0.72 9.41
CA CYS A 531 18.56 -1.10 10.81
C CYS A 531 19.88 -0.57 11.40
N LYS A 532 20.57 0.37 10.74
CA LYS A 532 21.79 0.98 11.26
C LYS A 532 21.47 2.31 11.93
N GLN A 533 21.74 2.40 13.23
CA GLN A 533 21.74 3.67 13.95
C GLN A 533 22.96 4.50 13.50
N ASN A 534 22.69 5.67 12.90
CA ASN A 534 23.72 6.61 12.45
C ASN A 534 24.02 7.65 13.53
N ASN A 535 22.98 8.11 14.23
CA ASN A 535 23.09 9.04 15.35
C ASN A 535 23.18 8.25 16.67
N SER A 536 24.40 7.89 17.07
CA SER A 536 24.64 7.09 18.27
C SER A 536 24.30 7.85 19.56
N ASN A 537 23.48 7.23 20.40
CA ASN A 537 23.08 7.76 21.71
C ASN A 537 24.20 7.60 22.76
N VAL A 538 25.20 8.49 22.72
CA VAL A 538 26.38 8.45 23.63
C VAL A 538 26.08 9.09 25.00
N HIS A 539 25.08 9.97 25.09
CA HIS A 539 24.76 10.71 26.31
C HIS A 539 23.73 9.98 27.18
N LYS A 540 23.76 10.23 28.49
CA LYS A 540 22.64 9.85 29.38
C LYS A 540 21.43 10.73 29.08
N ILE A 541 20.23 10.17 29.24
CA ILE A 541 18.96 10.87 29.01
C ILE A 541 18.84 12.22 29.73
N GLU A 542 19.32 12.29 30.98
CA GLU A 542 19.36 13.50 31.83
C GLU A 542 20.24 14.63 31.27
N ALA A 543 21.11 14.33 30.29
CA ALA A 543 22.03 15.27 29.66
C ALA A 543 21.68 15.57 28.19
N ILE A 544 20.59 15.00 27.66
CA ILE A 544 20.08 15.34 26.33
C ILE A 544 19.28 16.63 26.46
N ASN A 545 19.63 17.67 25.69
CA ASN A 545 18.79 18.85 25.57
C ASN A 545 17.64 18.55 24.59
N PRO A 546 16.35 18.57 25.01
CA PRO A 546 15.22 18.29 24.13
C PRO A 546 15.05 19.27 22.96
N GLN A 547 15.71 20.45 23.02
CA GLN A 547 15.73 21.43 21.93
C GLN A 547 16.87 21.22 20.93
N GLU A 548 17.85 20.36 21.24
CA GLU A 548 18.98 20.04 20.36
C GLU A 548 18.80 18.65 19.69
N ASP A 549 18.15 17.70 20.37
CA ASP A 549 17.87 16.34 19.87
C ASP A 549 16.72 16.30 18.83
N THR A 550 16.99 16.94 17.69
CA THR A 550 16.06 17.16 16.56
C THR A 550 16.23 16.17 15.41
N GLU A 551 17.24 15.30 15.47
CA GLU A 551 17.53 14.30 14.44
C GLU A 551 16.40 13.25 14.33
N VAL A 552 16.09 12.79 13.11
CA VAL A 552 15.04 11.77 12.89
C VAL A 552 15.55 10.62 12.04
N GLU A 553 15.63 9.44 12.63
CA GLU A 553 15.99 8.21 11.91
C GLU A 553 14.73 7.50 11.41
N LEU A 554 14.77 7.02 10.15
CA LEU A 554 13.61 6.43 9.46
C LEU A 554 13.02 5.22 10.20
N PHE A 555 13.86 4.42 10.87
CA PHE A 555 13.44 3.25 11.63
C PHE A 555 12.64 3.61 12.87
N GLU A 556 13.11 4.60 13.63
CA GLU A 556 12.47 5.06 14.88
C GLU A 556 11.07 5.61 14.60
N ILE A 557 10.95 6.55 13.64
CA ILE A 557 9.66 7.17 13.31
C ILE A 557 8.69 6.18 12.66
N TRP A 558 9.19 5.21 11.88
CA TRP A 558 8.37 4.13 11.34
C TRP A 558 7.79 3.26 12.45
N LEU A 559 8.63 2.73 13.36
CA LEU A 559 8.17 1.94 14.53
C LEU A 559 7.19 2.72 15.40
N CYS A 560 7.47 4.00 15.64
CA CYS A 560 6.61 4.90 16.40
C CYS A 560 5.21 5.02 15.75
N LEU A 561 5.15 5.25 14.42
CA LEU A 561 3.89 5.30 13.68
C LEU A 561 3.15 3.96 13.65
N LEU A 562 3.87 2.83 13.59
CA LEU A 562 3.25 1.49 13.66
C LEU A 562 2.40 1.34 14.92
N SER A 563 2.81 1.90 16.06
CA SER A 563 2.05 1.81 17.31
C SER A 563 0.62 2.35 17.19
N TYR A 564 0.44 3.50 16.52
CA TYR A 564 -0.87 4.11 16.24
C TYR A 564 -1.64 3.29 15.21
N VAL A 565 -1.00 2.88 14.11
CA VAL A 565 -1.66 2.09 13.05
C VAL A 565 -2.13 0.73 13.59
N PHE A 566 -1.36 0.09 14.47
CA PHE A 566 -1.70 -1.18 15.12
C PHE A 566 -2.88 -1.01 16.09
N GLN A 567 -2.90 0.06 16.88
CA GLN A 567 -4.05 0.42 17.73
C GLN A 567 -5.34 0.65 16.92
N TYR A 568 -5.25 1.22 15.72
CA TYR A 568 -6.41 1.61 14.92
C TYR A 568 -6.75 0.70 13.74
N GLN A 569 -6.06 -0.45 13.56
CA GLN A 569 -6.22 -1.32 12.38
C GLN A 569 -7.68 -1.67 12.03
N TYR A 570 -8.55 -1.79 13.03
CA TYR A 570 -9.96 -2.14 12.84
C TYR A 570 -10.77 -1.06 12.10
N ARG A 571 -10.27 0.19 11.97
CA ARG A 571 -11.02 1.33 11.39
C ARG A 571 -11.20 1.20 9.88
N SER A 572 -10.16 0.75 9.17
CA SER A 572 -10.11 0.71 7.71
C SER A 572 -9.39 -0.53 7.22
N VAL A 573 -9.87 -1.10 6.10
CA VAL A 573 -9.24 -2.26 5.45
C VAL A 573 -7.81 -1.92 5.01
N ASN A 574 -7.54 -0.67 4.61
CA ASN A 574 -6.22 -0.19 4.22
C ASN A 574 -5.22 -0.28 5.39
N LEU A 575 -5.66 0.07 6.61
CA LEU A 575 -4.84 -0.08 7.82
C LEU A 575 -4.59 -1.57 8.15
N GLN A 576 -5.56 -2.47 7.94
CA GLN A 576 -5.34 -3.91 8.17
C GLN A 576 -4.30 -4.50 7.21
N TYR A 577 -4.28 -4.06 5.95
CA TYR A 577 -3.25 -4.46 4.98
C TYR A 577 -1.89 -3.81 5.28
N GLY A 578 -1.87 -2.52 5.66
CA GLY A 578 -0.65 -1.84 6.10
C GLY A 578 -0.01 -2.55 7.30
N VAL A 579 -0.80 -2.89 8.33
CA VAL A 579 -0.37 -3.69 9.49
C VAL A 579 0.19 -5.03 9.06
N ARG A 580 -0.47 -5.75 8.14
CA ARG A 580 0.04 -7.04 7.65
C ARG A 580 1.42 -6.89 7.02
N LEU A 581 1.60 -5.92 6.12
CA LEU A 581 2.88 -5.66 5.47
C LEU A 581 3.97 -5.29 6.50
N SER A 582 3.65 -4.41 7.45
CA SER A 582 4.57 -4.03 8.52
C SER A 582 4.95 -5.20 9.43
N LEU A 583 3.99 -6.07 9.78
CA LEU A 583 4.28 -7.31 10.54
C LEU A 583 5.18 -8.28 9.75
N GLN A 584 5.05 -8.36 8.42
CA GLN A 584 5.98 -9.16 7.60
C GLN A 584 7.41 -8.60 7.64
N VAL A 585 7.57 -7.27 7.59
CA VAL A 585 8.88 -6.62 7.76
C VAL A 585 9.44 -6.91 9.14
N LEU A 586 8.67 -6.69 10.21
CA LEU A 586 9.10 -6.96 11.59
C LEU A 586 9.52 -8.42 11.79
N LEU A 587 8.73 -9.39 11.30
CA LEU A 587 9.08 -10.82 11.34
C LEU A 587 10.36 -11.15 10.57
N LYS A 588 10.69 -10.40 9.51
CA LYS A 588 11.97 -10.58 8.80
C LYS A 588 13.14 -10.00 9.61
N LEU A 589 12.96 -8.83 10.21
CA LEU A 589 13.97 -8.15 11.03
C LEU A 589 14.29 -8.91 12.33
N THR A 590 13.30 -9.57 12.95
CA THR A 590 13.48 -10.37 14.18
C THR A 590 13.93 -11.81 13.92
N SER A 591 14.12 -12.22 12.67
CA SER A 591 14.46 -13.59 12.31
C SER A 591 15.96 -13.87 12.44
N ARG A 592 16.32 -14.87 13.24
CA ARG A 592 17.69 -15.40 13.36
C ARG A 592 18.33 -15.83 12.03
N ASN A 593 17.51 -16.21 11.07
CA ASN A 593 17.99 -16.70 9.77
C ASN A 593 18.28 -15.55 8.78
N ALA A 594 18.02 -14.29 9.17
CA ALA A 594 18.21 -13.11 8.34
C ALA A 594 19.69 -12.65 8.36
N LEU A 595 20.53 -13.36 7.60
CA LEU A 595 21.94 -13.02 7.39
C LEU A 595 22.12 -12.19 6.11
N ILE A 596 22.78 -11.03 6.23
CA ILE A 596 23.24 -10.23 5.10
C ILE A 596 24.67 -10.65 4.76
N LYS A 597 24.93 -10.96 3.49
CA LYS A 597 26.30 -11.03 2.95
C LYS A 597 26.74 -9.61 2.59
N THR A 598 27.86 -9.15 3.13
CA THR A 598 28.51 -7.91 2.68
C THR A 598 29.56 -8.22 1.61
N GLU A 599 29.92 -7.22 0.80
CA GLU A 599 30.95 -7.36 -0.24
C GLU A 599 32.32 -7.73 0.36
N ASP A 600 32.63 -7.20 1.55
CA ASP A 600 33.84 -7.48 2.35
C ASP A 600 33.83 -8.86 3.05
N SER A 601 33.33 -9.91 2.39
CA SER A 601 33.38 -11.32 2.83
C SER A 601 32.70 -11.69 4.17
N GLY A 602 32.10 -10.72 4.87
CA GLY A 602 31.43 -10.89 6.15
C GLY A 602 29.96 -11.25 6.03
N THR A 603 29.43 -11.95 7.04
CA THR A 603 27.99 -12.09 7.25
C THR A 603 27.56 -11.26 8.44
N VAL A 604 26.72 -10.24 8.22
CA VAL A 604 26.12 -9.42 9.28
C VAL A 604 24.75 -9.99 9.63
N SER A 605 24.49 -10.18 10.93
CA SER A 605 23.17 -10.57 11.43
C SER A 605 22.28 -9.34 11.53
N LEU A 606 21.12 -9.35 10.86
CA LEU A 606 20.15 -8.26 10.98
C LEU A 606 19.61 -8.10 12.40
N LEU A 607 19.38 -9.23 13.07
CA LEU A 607 18.91 -9.27 14.45
C LEU A 607 19.90 -8.63 15.42
N GLU A 608 21.21 -8.69 15.13
CA GLU A 608 22.24 -8.04 15.94
C GLU A 608 22.12 -6.51 15.84
N ASN A 609 21.96 -5.96 14.63
CA ASN A 609 21.76 -4.53 14.43
C ASN A 609 20.49 -4.04 15.16
N VAL A 610 19.36 -4.76 15.01
CA VAL A 610 18.09 -4.46 15.70
C VAL A 610 18.26 -4.50 17.22
N LYS A 611 18.94 -5.51 17.76
CA LYS A 611 19.22 -5.65 19.19
C LYS A 611 20.06 -4.50 19.74
N GLN A 612 21.10 -4.09 19.01
CA GLN A 612 22.02 -3.02 19.43
C GLN A 612 21.40 -1.62 19.34
N TYR A 613 20.47 -1.38 18.40
CA TYR A 613 19.78 -0.11 18.19
C TYR A 613 19.08 0.37 19.48
N GLN A 614 19.42 1.56 19.97
CA GLN A 614 18.82 2.16 21.17
C GLN A 614 17.87 3.30 20.80
N ILE A 615 16.60 3.16 21.16
CA ILE A 615 15.53 4.16 20.94
C ILE A 615 15.31 4.95 22.22
N ASN A 616 15.21 6.28 22.12
CA ASN A 616 14.80 7.19 23.20
C ASN A 616 13.26 7.16 23.33
N GLU A 617 12.71 6.57 24.39
CA GLU A 617 11.25 6.43 24.57
C GLU A 617 10.54 7.74 24.92
N TYR A 618 11.23 8.72 25.51
CA TYR A 618 10.64 10.04 25.80
C TYR A 618 10.54 10.89 24.53
N LYS A 619 11.48 10.72 23.60
CA LYS A 619 11.43 11.31 22.25
C LYS A 619 10.41 10.61 21.37
N TRP A 620 10.43 9.28 21.31
CA TRP A 620 9.58 8.47 20.43
C TRP A 620 8.42 7.84 21.20
N LYS A 621 7.35 8.63 21.36
CA LYS A 621 6.13 8.29 22.11
C LYS A 621 5.24 7.28 21.38
N LEU A 622 5.02 6.12 22.01
CA LEU A 622 4.05 5.12 21.56
C LEU A 622 2.59 5.60 21.74
N SER A 623 1.66 4.99 21.03
CA SER A 623 0.23 5.34 21.15
C SER A 623 -0.36 4.96 22.52
N HIS A 624 -0.70 5.97 23.32
CA HIS A 624 -1.36 5.83 24.63
C HIS A 624 -2.79 6.41 24.66
N GLN A 625 -3.41 6.69 23.51
CA GLN A 625 -4.73 7.33 23.40
C GLN A 625 -5.92 6.48 23.94
N LYS A 626 -5.64 5.29 24.49
CA LYS A 626 -6.59 4.36 25.12
C LYS A 626 -5.91 3.57 26.24
N LEU A 627 -6.71 3.14 27.22
CA LEU A 627 -6.27 2.22 28.28
C LEU A 627 -6.43 0.75 27.85
N PRO A 628 -5.52 -0.17 28.25
CA PRO A 628 -4.39 0.04 29.16
C PRO A 628 -3.11 0.55 28.45
N PHE A 629 -2.36 1.45 29.10
CA PHE A 629 -1.11 2.03 28.58
C PHE A 629 0.03 1.03 28.56
N ILE A 630 0.85 1.06 27.53
CA ILE A 630 2.16 0.40 27.58
C ILE A 630 3.04 1.18 28.57
N PRO A 631 3.83 0.50 29.40
CA PRO A 631 4.73 1.17 30.33
C PRO A 631 5.97 1.67 29.58
N ASN A 632 6.37 2.91 29.86
CA ASN A 632 7.73 3.35 29.56
C ASN A 632 8.70 2.57 30.46
N ASN A 633 9.98 2.44 30.05
CA ASN A 633 10.98 1.72 30.83
C ASN A 633 11.16 2.31 32.24
N ASN A 634 11.02 1.47 33.28
CA ASN A 634 11.14 1.83 34.70
C ASN A 634 12.63 2.01 35.11
N GLY A 635 13.40 2.76 34.32
CA GLY A 635 14.84 2.85 34.45
C GLY A 635 15.39 4.23 34.12
N LYS A 636 16.34 4.70 34.94
CA LYS A 636 17.03 6.00 34.89
C LYS A 636 17.82 6.31 33.61
N LEU A 637 17.59 5.58 32.52
CA LEU A 637 18.35 5.70 31.28
C LEU A 637 17.51 6.09 30.07
N GLY A 638 16.17 5.97 30.07
CA GLY A 638 15.27 6.43 28.99
C GLY A 638 15.46 5.80 27.60
N PHE A 639 16.51 5.01 27.42
CA PHE A 639 16.81 4.26 26.21
C PHE A 639 16.37 2.81 26.33
N LYS A 640 15.92 2.27 25.20
CA LYS A 640 15.41 0.90 25.08
C LYS A 640 15.94 0.27 23.80
N SER A 641 16.40 -0.98 23.89
CA SER A 641 16.72 -1.76 22.68
C SER A 641 15.48 -1.82 21.79
N SER A 642 15.66 -1.62 20.48
CA SER A 642 14.53 -1.65 19.54
C SER A 642 13.81 -3.00 19.54
N LEU A 643 14.47 -4.09 19.97
CA LEU A 643 13.85 -5.40 20.17
C LEU A 643 12.71 -5.38 21.22
N PHE A 644 12.90 -4.68 22.34
CA PHE A 644 11.83 -4.46 23.32
C PHE A 644 10.79 -3.45 22.81
N TYR A 645 11.20 -2.40 22.10
CA TYR A 645 10.26 -1.43 21.51
C TYR A 645 9.34 -2.08 20.46
N ILE A 646 9.83 -3.05 19.69
CA ILE A 646 9.03 -3.89 18.78
C ILE A 646 8.03 -4.77 19.55
N LEU A 647 8.43 -5.31 20.72
CA LEU A 647 7.55 -6.07 21.61
C LEU A 647 6.37 -5.22 22.10
N ASP A 648 6.61 -3.95 22.43
CA ASP A 648 5.58 -2.99 22.80
C ASP A 648 4.65 -2.62 21.63
N VAL A 649 5.21 -2.32 20.45
CA VAL A 649 4.41 -2.09 19.24
C VAL A 649 3.47 -3.29 18.98
N ALA A 650 3.94 -4.53 19.17
CA ALA A 650 3.11 -5.73 19.07
C ALA A 650 2.03 -5.82 20.17
N GLN A 651 2.31 -5.43 21.42
CA GLN A 651 1.31 -5.35 22.49
C GLN A 651 0.16 -4.38 22.15
N ASN A 652 0.45 -3.23 21.52
CA ASN A 652 -0.59 -2.27 21.09
C ASN A 652 -1.60 -2.90 20.12
N LEU A 653 -1.14 -3.80 19.22
CA LEU A 653 -2.04 -4.56 18.36
C LEU A 653 -2.98 -5.46 19.16
N ILE A 654 -2.43 -6.15 20.18
CA ILE A 654 -3.19 -7.10 21.00
C ILE A 654 -4.22 -6.37 21.85
N ARG A 655 -3.80 -5.37 22.65
CA ARG A 655 -4.63 -4.66 23.64
C ARG A 655 -5.90 -4.08 23.04
N PHE A 656 -5.82 -3.36 21.92
CA PHE A 656 -6.94 -2.52 21.45
C PHE A 656 -7.92 -3.19 20.49
N ASN A 657 -7.61 -4.39 20.00
CA ASN A 657 -8.50 -5.15 19.13
C ASN A 657 -9.42 -6.12 19.91
N LEU A 658 -9.23 -6.30 21.22
CA LEU A 658 -10.08 -7.12 22.12
C LEU A 658 -11.52 -6.58 22.31
N ASN A 659 -11.88 -5.46 21.68
CA ASN A 659 -13.24 -4.91 21.74
C ASN A 659 -13.97 -4.95 20.38
N LYS A 660 -13.35 -5.53 19.35
CA LYS A 660 -13.85 -5.49 17.95
C LYS A 660 -13.64 -6.83 17.24
N LYS A 661 -14.11 -6.94 15.98
CA LYS A 661 -13.93 -8.15 15.17
C LYS A 661 -12.43 -8.38 14.93
N LEU A 662 -11.89 -9.40 15.59
CA LEU A 662 -10.46 -9.67 15.62
C LEU A 662 -9.97 -10.15 14.25
N ASN A 663 -8.98 -9.46 13.67
CA ASN A 663 -8.29 -9.93 12.47
C ASN A 663 -7.29 -11.02 12.86
N VAL A 664 -7.74 -12.28 12.77
CA VAL A 664 -7.02 -13.45 13.26
C VAL A 664 -5.63 -13.55 12.62
N VAL A 665 -5.49 -13.24 11.33
CA VAL A 665 -4.19 -13.39 10.65
C VAL A 665 -3.17 -12.37 11.15
N ASN A 666 -3.56 -11.10 11.31
CA ASN A 666 -2.66 -10.07 11.87
C ASN A 666 -2.30 -10.40 13.33
N PHE A 667 -3.24 -10.96 14.10
CA PHE A 667 -2.96 -11.45 15.46
C PHE A 667 -1.94 -12.58 15.48
N LYS A 668 -2.13 -13.64 14.68
CA LYS A 668 -1.18 -14.75 14.56
C LYS A 668 0.23 -14.28 14.19
N MET A 669 0.32 -13.32 13.27
CA MET A 669 1.61 -12.72 12.89
C MET A 669 2.27 -11.94 14.03
N ALA A 670 1.51 -11.21 14.84
CA ALA A 670 2.03 -10.53 16.02
C ALA A 670 2.42 -11.50 17.15
N LEU A 671 1.68 -12.59 17.35
CA LEU A 671 2.04 -13.64 18.31
C LEU A 671 3.34 -14.37 17.88
N ASN A 672 3.52 -14.64 16.59
CA ASN A 672 4.77 -15.18 16.05
C ASN A 672 5.93 -14.18 16.22
N LEU A 673 5.70 -12.88 15.99
CA LEU A 673 6.70 -11.83 16.23
C LEU A 673 7.13 -11.79 17.70
N ILE A 674 6.16 -11.78 18.63
CA ILE A 674 6.40 -11.88 20.07
C ILE A 674 7.21 -13.14 20.38
N TYR A 675 6.81 -14.31 19.87
CA TYR A 675 7.52 -15.56 20.12
C TYR A 675 8.97 -15.55 19.58
N GLN A 676 9.22 -14.93 18.43
CA GLN A 676 10.59 -14.75 17.90
C GLN A 676 11.43 -13.83 18.80
N VAL A 677 10.87 -12.69 19.22
CA VAL A 677 11.53 -11.78 20.16
C VAL A 677 11.86 -12.49 21.47
N LEU A 678 10.88 -13.17 22.09
CA LEU A 678 11.09 -13.95 23.31
C LEU A 678 12.13 -15.06 23.12
N THR A 679 12.13 -15.73 21.97
CA THR A 679 13.13 -16.76 21.64
C THR A 679 14.55 -16.18 21.61
N GLU A 680 14.72 -14.93 21.15
CA GLU A 680 16.01 -14.21 21.19
C GLU A 680 16.39 -13.78 22.59
N LEU A 681 15.45 -13.15 23.31
CA LEU A 681 15.57 -12.83 24.72
C LEU A 681 15.83 -14.07 25.60
N HIS A 682 15.57 -15.28 25.11
CA HIS A 682 15.90 -16.52 25.80
C HIS A 682 17.33 -17.03 25.49
N ALA A 683 17.88 -16.82 24.30
CA ALA A 683 19.19 -17.38 23.93
C ALA A 683 20.38 -16.47 24.26
N ASP A 684 20.25 -15.16 24.06
CA ASP A 684 21.36 -14.22 24.26
C ASP A 684 21.41 -13.74 25.71
N MET A 685 22.34 -14.29 26.49
CA MET A 685 22.46 -14.02 27.94
C MET A 685 22.92 -12.59 28.27
N ASP A 686 23.43 -11.82 27.30
CA ASP A 686 23.92 -10.46 27.52
C ASP A 686 22.76 -9.43 27.58
N ILE A 687 21.56 -9.81 27.11
CA ILE A 687 20.37 -8.95 27.20
C ILE A 687 19.80 -8.97 28.62
N ASP A 688 19.80 -7.80 29.25
CA ASP A 688 19.20 -7.56 30.57
C ASP A 688 17.67 -7.53 30.49
N ILE A 689 17.06 -8.71 30.57
CA ILE A 689 15.61 -8.89 30.61
C ILE A 689 14.97 -8.38 31.91
N GLY A 690 15.73 -8.16 32.99
CA GLY A 690 15.22 -7.73 34.30
C GLY A 690 14.75 -6.27 34.35
N LYS A 691 15.15 -5.46 33.36
CA LYS A 691 14.68 -4.07 33.17
C LYS A 691 13.32 -3.95 32.49
N TYR A 692 12.86 -4.99 31.78
CA TYR A 692 11.62 -4.93 31.04
C TYR A 692 10.40 -5.14 31.99
N PRO A 693 9.31 -4.35 31.85
CA PRO A 693 8.13 -4.46 32.72
C PRO A 693 7.23 -5.65 32.32
N TRP A 694 7.59 -6.85 32.76
CA TRP A 694 6.92 -8.11 32.36
C TRP A 694 5.46 -8.23 32.81
N TYR A 695 5.12 -7.77 34.02
CA TYR A 695 3.73 -7.71 34.52
C TYR A 695 2.72 -7.14 33.50
N GLU A 696 3.11 -6.09 32.77
CA GLU A 696 2.29 -5.41 31.76
C GLU A 696 2.10 -6.25 30.49
N PHE A 697 3.13 -6.99 30.11
CA PHE A 697 3.06 -7.97 29.03
C PHE A 697 2.15 -9.15 29.43
N ASP A 698 2.31 -9.70 30.63
CA ASP A 698 1.48 -10.80 31.13
C ASP A 698 0.01 -10.38 31.23
N SER A 699 -0.27 -9.21 31.82
CA SER A 699 -1.61 -8.63 31.90
C SER A 699 -2.26 -8.46 30.51
N THR A 700 -1.46 -8.18 29.46
CA THR A 700 -1.92 -8.14 28.07
C THR A 700 -2.35 -9.52 27.56
N ILE A 701 -1.50 -10.54 27.78
CA ILE A 701 -1.77 -11.93 27.38
C ILE A 701 -3.01 -12.50 28.12
N PHE A 702 -3.13 -12.28 29.43
CA PHE A 702 -4.30 -12.73 30.19
C PHE A 702 -5.58 -11.96 29.84
N SER A 703 -5.48 -10.67 29.49
CA SER A 703 -6.62 -9.92 28.95
C SER A 703 -7.14 -10.52 27.63
N LEU A 704 -6.23 -10.95 26.75
CA LEU A 704 -6.57 -11.67 25.51
C LEU A 704 -7.21 -13.04 25.80
N LEU A 705 -6.65 -13.85 26.72
CA LEU A 705 -7.24 -15.14 27.13
C LEU A 705 -8.66 -14.98 27.72
N LYS A 706 -8.86 -13.99 28.61
CA LYS A 706 -10.18 -13.62 29.16
C LYS A 706 -11.16 -13.24 28.05
N PHE A 707 -10.73 -12.45 27.07
CA PHE A 707 -11.55 -12.06 25.92
C PHE A 707 -11.98 -13.28 25.08
N ILE A 708 -11.05 -14.17 24.74
CA ILE A 708 -11.30 -15.38 23.95
C ILE A 708 -12.38 -16.25 24.62
N LYS A 709 -12.23 -16.51 25.93
CA LYS A 709 -13.17 -17.29 26.73
C LYS A 709 -14.53 -16.60 26.84
N LYS A 710 -14.56 -15.31 27.21
CA LYS A 710 -15.79 -14.52 27.42
C LYS A 710 -16.65 -14.39 26.15
N GLN A 711 -16.03 -14.28 24.98
CA GLN A 711 -16.76 -14.18 23.71
C GLN A 711 -17.05 -15.54 23.06
N HIS A 712 -16.55 -16.64 23.63
CA HIS A 712 -16.62 -17.99 23.06
C HIS A 712 -16.21 -17.98 21.56
N LEU A 713 -15.08 -17.35 21.20
CA LEU A 713 -14.76 -17.03 19.80
C LEU A 713 -14.79 -18.27 18.88
N ILE A 714 -14.33 -19.42 19.37
CA ILE A 714 -14.28 -20.70 18.65
C ILE A 714 -15.70 -21.17 18.27
N SER A 715 -16.67 -21.12 19.18
CA SER A 715 -18.07 -21.51 18.90
C SER A 715 -18.95 -20.36 18.42
N SER A 716 -18.37 -19.18 18.19
CA SER A 716 -19.10 -18.01 17.72
C SER A 716 -19.62 -18.22 16.29
N LYS A 717 -20.89 -17.85 16.05
CA LYS A 717 -21.52 -17.93 14.73
C LYS A 717 -20.74 -17.21 13.63
N TYR A 718 -19.98 -16.17 13.99
CA TYR A 718 -19.17 -15.39 13.06
C TYR A 718 -18.02 -16.22 12.47
N TYR A 719 -17.10 -16.74 13.29
CA TYR A 719 -15.97 -17.52 12.79
C TYR A 719 -16.38 -18.89 12.23
N LEU A 720 -17.49 -19.47 12.74
CA LEU A 720 -18.13 -20.64 12.11
C LEU A 720 -18.63 -20.31 10.69
N SER A 721 -19.29 -19.17 10.48
CA SER A 721 -19.78 -18.77 9.14
C SER A 721 -18.66 -18.43 8.15
N LEU A 722 -17.45 -18.16 8.65
CA LEU A 722 -16.25 -17.88 7.84
C LEU A 722 -15.35 -19.11 7.63
N ASN A 723 -15.68 -20.27 8.23
CA ASN A 723 -14.80 -21.45 8.29
C ASN A 723 -13.39 -21.14 8.86
N GLN A 724 -13.30 -20.25 9.84
CA GLN A 724 -12.02 -19.80 10.44
C GLN A 724 -11.73 -20.41 11.83
N THR A 725 -12.50 -21.41 12.25
CA THR A 725 -12.36 -22.06 13.56
C THR A 725 -10.96 -22.64 13.81
N GLU A 726 -10.35 -23.28 12.81
CA GLU A 726 -8.98 -23.81 12.92
C GLU A 726 -7.94 -22.68 13.13
N LEU A 727 -8.10 -21.54 12.45
CA LEU A 727 -7.21 -20.38 12.63
C LEU A 727 -7.35 -19.77 14.03
N VAL A 728 -8.57 -19.70 14.57
CA VAL A 728 -8.82 -19.25 15.96
C VAL A 728 -8.22 -20.25 16.95
N SER A 729 -8.42 -21.56 16.76
CA SER A 729 -7.83 -22.61 17.59
C SER A 729 -6.29 -22.53 17.60
N SER A 730 -5.67 -22.34 16.44
CA SER A 730 -4.22 -22.21 16.31
C SER A 730 -3.68 -20.90 16.91
N MET A 731 -4.48 -19.82 16.89
CA MET A 731 -4.15 -18.59 17.62
C MET A 731 -4.18 -18.81 19.15
N VAL A 732 -5.14 -19.59 19.67
CA VAL A 732 -5.18 -19.98 21.10
C VAL A 732 -3.96 -20.82 21.47
N GLU A 733 -3.57 -21.77 20.62
CA GLU A 733 -2.36 -22.56 20.78
C GLU A 733 -1.11 -21.67 20.89
N GLU A 734 -0.93 -20.72 19.97
CA GLU A 734 0.20 -19.77 19.96
C GLU A 734 0.28 -18.90 21.23
N ILE A 735 -0.87 -18.46 21.77
CA ILE A 735 -0.90 -17.70 23.04
C ILE A 735 -0.45 -18.57 24.21
N LEU A 736 -0.95 -19.82 24.30
CA LEU A 736 -0.56 -20.75 25.37
C LEU A 736 0.91 -21.20 25.22
N LEU A 737 1.46 -21.24 24.00
CA LEU A 737 2.88 -21.52 23.77
C LEU A 737 3.77 -20.39 24.30
N ILE A 738 3.37 -19.13 24.12
CA ILE A 738 4.05 -17.96 24.72
C ILE A 738 4.05 -18.07 26.25
N VAL A 739 2.90 -18.37 26.87
CA VAL A 739 2.79 -18.58 28.33
C VAL A 739 3.68 -19.73 28.80
N ASN A 740 3.67 -20.87 28.09
CA ASN A 740 4.54 -22.02 28.42
C ASN A 740 6.04 -21.69 28.29
N PHE A 741 6.41 -20.85 27.33
CA PHE A 741 7.79 -20.46 27.05
C PHE A 741 8.34 -19.49 28.10
N LEU A 742 7.52 -18.55 28.59
CA LEU A 742 7.91 -17.66 29.69
C LEU A 742 8.04 -18.37 31.05
N LEU A 743 7.54 -19.60 31.20
CA LEU A 743 7.80 -20.47 32.35
C LEU A 743 9.17 -21.20 32.26
N GLU A 744 9.98 -20.95 31.21
CA GLU A 744 11.31 -21.53 31.11
C GLU A 744 12.30 -20.89 32.10
N ARG A 745 13.28 -21.71 32.52
CA ARG A 745 14.23 -21.42 33.60
C ARG A 745 14.83 -20.01 33.54
N ARG A 746 15.20 -19.52 32.36
CA ARG A 746 15.85 -18.21 32.22
C ARG A 746 14.97 -17.03 32.68
N PHE A 747 13.67 -17.08 32.42
CA PHE A 747 12.73 -16.06 32.89
C PHE A 747 12.46 -16.25 34.40
N ASN A 748 12.39 -17.49 34.88
CA ASN A 748 12.20 -17.79 36.30
C ASN A 748 13.37 -17.37 37.20
N GLU A 749 14.62 -17.38 36.70
CA GLU A 749 15.82 -17.10 37.49
C GLU A 749 16.19 -15.62 37.61
N VAL A 750 15.62 -14.73 36.78
CA VAL A 750 15.95 -13.30 36.79
C VAL A 750 14.94 -12.54 37.66
N ILE A 751 15.46 -11.77 38.61
CA ILE A 751 14.69 -10.87 39.48
C ILE A 751 14.36 -9.59 38.71
N GLN A 752 13.10 -9.17 38.74
CA GLN A 752 12.69 -7.89 38.15
C GLN A 752 13.16 -6.73 39.04
N VAL A 753 13.75 -5.70 38.45
CA VAL A 753 14.20 -4.51 39.18
C VAL A 753 13.04 -3.54 39.36
N SER A 754 12.58 -3.33 40.60
CA SER A 754 11.59 -2.30 40.95
C SER A 754 12.26 -1.03 41.49
N ASP A 755 11.76 0.14 41.09
CA ASP A 755 12.39 1.43 41.42
C ASP A 755 12.31 1.81 42.91
N GLU A 756 11.35 1.25 43.65
CA GLU A 756 11.12 1.53 45.08
C GLU A 756 12.33 1.15 45.96
N LEU A 757 13.12 0.16 45.54
CA LEU A 757 14.33 -0.32 46.22
C LEU A 757 15.46 0.73 46.29
N ASN A 758 15.42 1.79 45.47
CA ASN A 758 16.43 2.85 45.49
C ASN A 758 16.21 3.90 46.60
N GLY A 759 15.02 3.94 47.24
CA GLY A 759 14.65 4.98 48.20
C GLY A 759 14.64 4.54 49.66
N ALA A 760 14.21 3.31 49.96
CA ALA A 760 14.07 2.82 51.33
C ALA A 760 14.54 1.37 51.49
N ARG A 761 15.43 1.13 52.46
CA ARG A 761 15.73 -0.22 52.97
C ARG A 761 14.62 -0.68 53.91
N THR A 762 13.42 -0.90 53.39
CA THR A 762 12.37 -1.64 54.10
C THR A 762 12.66 -3.13 53.99
N ALA A 763 13.19 -3.70 55.06
CA ALA A 763 13.38 -5.14 55.18
C ALA A 763 12.03 -5.85 55.35
N GLY A 764 11.39 -6.15 54.21
CA GLY A 764 10.17 -6.95 54.05
C GLY A 764 10.29 -7.83 52.80
N ALA A 765 9.38 -8.79 52.62
CA ALA A 765 9.51 -9.86 51.63
C ALA A 765 9.47 -9.43 50.15
N HIS A 766 9.25 -8.14 49.86
CA HIS A 766 9.12 -7.57 48.51
C HIS A 766 10.42 -7.53 47.67
N ALA A 767 11.57 -7.94 48.21
CA ALA A 767 12.88 -7.62 47.64
C ALA A 767 13.33 -8.51 46.45
N PHE A 768 12.69 -9.66 46.21
CA PHE A 768 13.14 -10.64 45.19
C PHE A 768 11.97 -11.41 44.56
N MET A 769 11.11 -10.72 43.79
CA MET A 769 10.19 -11.38 42.87
C MET A 769 10.92 -11.68 41.55
N SER A 770 10.87 -12.93 41.09
CA SER A 770 11.32 -13.29 39.74
C SER A 770 10.37 -12.69 38.71
N ILE A 771 10.85 -12.48 37.49
CA ILE A 771 10.02 -12.07 36.34
C ILE A 771 8.78 -12.98 36.22
N SER A 772 8.97 -14.28 36.37
CA SER A 772 7.88 -15.26 36.27
C SER A 772 6.93 -15.30 37.46
N PHE A 773 7.21 -14.61 38.58
CA PHE A 773 6.30 -14.60 39.74
C PHE A 773 4.91 -14.08 39.35
N ASP A 774 4.87 -12.94 38.66
CA ASP A 774 3.64 -12.30 38.18
C ASP A 774 2.92 -13.17 37.15
N LEU A 775 3.67 -13.83 36.26
CA LEU A 775 3.14 -14.80 35.32
C LEU A 775 2.47 -15.98 36.04
N ILE A 776 3.18 -16.62 36.98
CA ILE A 776 2.69 -17.78 37.74
C ILE A 776 1.45 -17.40 38.56
N TYR A 777 1.46 -16.23 39.21
CA TYR A 777 0.30 -15.70 39.93
C TYR A 777 -0.89 -15.41 38.99
N ASN A 778 -0.66 -14.85 37.79
CA ASN A 778 -1.73 -14.65 36.80
C ASN A 778 -2.28 -15.98 36.24
N ILE A 779 -1.45 -17.02 36.08
CA ILE A 779 -1.95 -18.38 35.75
C ILE A 779 -2.83 -18.90 36.89
N LEU A 780 -2.44 -18.72 38.14
CA LEU A 780 -3.20 -19.17 39.32
C LEU A 780 -4.55 -18.44 39.44
N LEU A 781 -4.57 -17.11 39.34
CA LEU A 781 -5.80 -16.30 39.32
C LEU A 781 -6.76 -16.66 38.17
N HIS A 782 -6.23 -17.22 37.08
CA HIS A 782 -6.99 -17.57 35.87
C HIS A 782 -6.94 -19.06 35.56
N TYR A 783 -6.74 -19.88 36.61
CA TYR A 783 -6.55 -21.32 36.52
C TYR A 783 -7.66 -21.99 35.70
N GLU A 784 -8.93 -21.73 36.01
CA GLU A 784 -10.07 -22.32 35.29
C GLU A 784 -10.03 -22.01 33.79
N ILE A 785 -9.71 -20.75 33.41
CA ILE A 785 -9.65 -20.32 32.01
C ILE A 785 -8.53 -21.05 31.27
N VAL A 786 -7.33 -21.10 31.86
CA VAL A 786 -6.15 -21.73 31.26
C VAL A 786 -6.34 -23.25 31.18
N ASN A 787 -6.83 -23.87 32.25
CA ASN A 787 -7.10 -25.29 32.32
C ASN A 787 -8.15 -25.73 31.30
N ASP A 788 -9.28 -25.01 31.22
CA ASP A 788 -10.34 -25.33 30.26
C ASP A 788 -9.81 -25.33 28.82
N LEU A 789 -9.02 -24.32 28.43
CA LEU A 789 -8.44 -24.25 27.09
C LEU A 789 -7.42 -25.40 26.86
N MET A 790 -6.61 -25.72 27.86
CA MET A 790 -5.67 -26.85 27.81
C MET A 790 -6.38 -28.22 27.68
N VAL A 791 -7.59 -28.36 28.23
CA VAL A 791 -8.42 -29.57 28.13
C VAL A 791 -9.22 -29.61 26.82
N GLU A 792 -9.88 -28.51 26.43
CA GLU A 792 -10.69 -28.36 25.21
C GLU A 792 -9.89 -28.74 23.96
N HIS A 793 -8.62 -28.33 23.91
CA HIS A 793 -7.72 -28.63 22.79
C HIS A 793 -6.81 -29.86 23.01
N ASN A 794 -6.99 -30.64 24.09
CA ASN A 794 -6.17 -31.81 24.46
C ASN A 794 -4.66 -31.53 24.66
N PHE A 795 -4.27 -30.28 24.93
CA PHE A 795 -2.87 -29.86 25.04
C PHE A 795 -2.11 -30.43 26.24
N ARG A 796 -2.77 -30.86 27.33
CA ARG A 796 -2.12 -31.54 28.48
C ARG A 796 -1.26 -32.76 28.09
N LYS A 797 -1.53 -33.40 26.95
CA LYS A 797 -0.74 -34.56 26.47
C LYS A 797 0.38 -34.18 25.49
N SER A 798 0.47 -32.92 25.09
CA SER A 798 1.46 -32.45 24.12
C SER A 798 2.78 -32.10 24.80
N LYS A 799 3.90 -32.49 24.16
CA LYS A 799 5.25 -32.17 24.66
C LYS A 799 5.53 -30.67 24.66
N ASN A 800 4.83 -29.90 23.84
CA ASN A 800 5.06 -28.47 23.65
C ASN A 800 4.57 -27.61 24.84
N PHE A 801 3.72 -28.17 25.72
CA PHE A 801 3.11 -27.46 26.85
C PHE A 801 3.58 -27.97 28.23
N ARG A 802 4.75 -28.62 28.27
CA ARG A 802 5.26 -29.32 29.46
C ARG A 802 5.40 -28.42 30.69
N ASN A 803 5.80 -27.16 30.53
CA ASN A 803 6.02 -26.26 31.67
C ASN A 803 4.69 -25.76 32.22
N LEU A 804 3.76 -25.44 31.34
CA LEU A 804 2.40 -25.03 31.70
C LEU A 804 1.62 -26.19 32.37
N ASP A 805 1.67 -27.40 31.82
CA ASP A 805 1.06 -28.59 32.43
C ASP A 805 1.62 -28.87 33.85
N ARG A 806 2.94 -28.75 34.01
CA ARG A 806 3.59 -28.81 35.34
C ARG A 806 3.12 -27.72 36.30
N CYS A 807 2.95 -26.49 35.82
CA CYS A 807 2.44 -25.37 36.62
C CYS A 807 1.01 -25.64 37.12
N LEU A 808 0.13 -26.10 36.22
CA LEU A 808 -1.24 -26.48 36.57
C LEU A 808 -1.27 -27.66 37.55
N THR A 809 -0.46 -28.70 37.34
CA THR A 809 -0.35 -29.84 38.28
C THR A 809 0.23 -29.41 39.64
N PHE A 810 1.18 -28.47 39.68
CA PHE A 810 1.66 -27.91 40.95
C PHE A 810 0.52 -27.22 41.71
N PHE A 811 -0.30 -26.41 41.02
CA PHE A 811 -1.46 -25.76 41.64
C PHE A 811 -2.52 -26.74 42.15
N GLU A 812 -2.84 -27.80 41.39
CA GLU A 812 -3.77 -28.87 41.80
C GLU A 812 -3.36 -29.54 43.13
N ASN A 813 -2.06 -29.59 43.42
CA ASN A 813 -1.50 -30.20 44.62
C ASN A 813 -1.39 -29.23 45.82
N GLU A 814 -1.09 -27.95 45.58
CA GLU A 814 -0.72 -27.00 46.64
C GLU A 814 -1.82 -26.00 47.05
N PHE A 815 -2.86 -25.80 46.22
CA PHE A 815 -3.89 -24.77 46.42
C PHE A 815 -5.32 -25.33 46.38
N HIS A 816 -6.24 -24.67 47.11
CA HIS A 816 -7.67 -24.90 46.99
C HIS A 816 -8.25 -24.11 45.80
N LEU A 817 -8.29 -24.76 44.63
CA LEU A 817 -8.69 -24.13 43.37
C LEU A 817 -10.21 -23.98 43.18
N THR A 818 -11.01 -24.71 43.95
CA THR A 818 -12.49 -24.62 43.94
C THR A 818 -13.06 -24.80 45.35
N GLU A 819 -14.26 -24.29 45.62
CA GLU A 819 -14.97 -24.51 46.89
C GLU A 819 -15.18 -26.01 47.20
N GLU A 820 -15.41 -26.84 46.18
CA GLU A 820 -15.53 -28.30 46.35
C GLU A 820 -14.21 -28.96 46.80
N SER A 821 -13.06 -28.38 46.45
CA SER A 821 -11.74 -28.85 46.91
C SER A 821 -11.50 -28.59 48.41
N LYS A 822 -12.19 -27.61 49.01
CA LYS A 822 -12.09 -27.29 50.45
C LYS A 822 -12.80 -28.32 51.33
N VAL A 823 -13.83 -28.98 50.79
CA VAL A 823 -14.68 -29.93 51.51
C VAL A 823 -14.10 -31.36 51.50
N SER A 824 -13.20 -31.67 50.57
CA SER A 824 -12.83 -33.05 50.22
C SER A 824 -11.43 -33.50 50.67
N ASP A 825 -10.55 -32.58 51.09
CA ASP A 825 -9.11 -32.87 51.19
C ASP A 825 -8.59 -33.24 52.60
N ARG A 826 -7.46 -33.96 52.63
CA ARG A 826 -6.77 -34.43 53.87
C ARG A 826 -5.39 -33.80 54.08
N TYR A 827 -4.99 -32.86 53.22
CA TYR A 827 -3.68 -32.20 53.24
C TYR A 827 -3.83 -30.68 53.36
N ALA A 828 -2.81 -30.02 53.90
CA ALA A 828 -2.78 -28.57 54.14
C ALA A 828 -2.46 -27.79 52.85
N LYS A 829 -3.45 -27.69 51.96
CA LYS A 829 -3.44 -26.78 50.80
C LYS A 829 -3.68 -25.35 51.26
N LEU A 830 -3.22 -24.39 50.46
CA LEU A 830 -3.43 -22.95 50.71
C LEU A 830 -4.79 -22.51 50.13
N ASP A 831 -5.56 -21.71 50.87
CA ASP A 831 -6.71 -20.99 50.32
C ASP A 831 -6.24 -19.66 49.72
N LEU A 832 -6.55 -19.41 48.45
CA LEU A 832 -6.13 -18.21 47.75
C LEU A 832 -6.85 -16.96 48.27
N PHE A 833 -8.09 -17.11 48.76
CA PHE A 833 -8.93 -15.99 49.17
C PHE A 833 -8.60 -15.46 50.59
N ASP A 834 -7.80 -16.20 51.36
CA ASP A 834 -7.35 -15.84 52.71
C ASP A 834 -6.02 -15.06 52.72
N HIS A 835 -5.42 -14.82 51.54
CA HIS A 835 -4.09 -14.22 51.41
C HIS A 835 -4.02 -13.16 50.31
N ASP A 836 -3.57 -11.97 50.68
CA ASP A 836 -3.24 -10.90 49.74
C ASP A 836 -2.06 -11.31 48.82
N PHE A 837 -1.98 -10.67 47.64
CA PHE A 837 -0.96 -10.93 46.62
C PHE A 837 0.49 -10.87 47.16
N ASP A 838 0.75 -9.95 48.09
CA ASP A 838 2.05 -9.72 48.72
C ASP A 838 2.25 -10.50 50.03
N SER A 839 1.32 -11.39 50.38
CA SER A 839 1.44 -12.27 51.55
C SER A 839 2.74 -13.09 51.49
N PRO A 840 3.61 -13.03 52.51
CA PRO A 840 4.86 -13.79 52.52
C PRO A 840 4.65 -15.31 52.34
N VAL A 841 3.51 -15.83 52.81
CA VAL A 841 3.13 -17.24 52.66
C VAL A 841 2.81 -17.57 51.20
N LEU A 842 2.08 -16.68 50.50
CA LEU A 842 1.76 -16.85 49.09
C LEU A 842 3.02 -16.72 48.21
N ILE A 843 3.89 -15.76 48.53
CA ILE A 843 5.18 -15.56 47.86
C ILE A 843 6.07 -16.79 48.02
N GLU A 844 6.24 -17.30 49.25
CA GLU A 844 7.01 -18.52 49.52
C GLU A 844 6.44 -19.74 48.79
N LYS A 845 5.10 -19.88 48.77
CA LYS A 845 4.40 -20.98 48.08
C LYS A 845 4.62 -20.92 46.57
N ILE A 846 4.47 -19.76 45.94
CA ILE A 846 4.68 -19.58 44.48
C ILE A 846 6.15 -19.75 44.11
N ASN A 847 7.08 -19.18 44.89
CA ASN A 847 8.53 -19.34 44.68
C ASN A 847 9.03 -20.79 44.90
N SER A 848 8.21 -21.69 45.46
CA SER A 848 8.55 -23.12 45.53
C SER A 848 8.34 -23.88 44.20
N TYR A 849 7.71 -23.26 43.20
CA TYR A 849 7.62 -23.78 41.84
C TYR A 849 8.85 -23.48 40.97
N THR A 850 9.50 -22.33 41.19
CA THR A 850 10.66 -21.83 40.43
C THR A 850 11.96 -22.50 40.84
#